data_AF-F0ZAI8-F1
#
_entry.id   AF-F0ZAI8-F1
#
_cell.length_a   1.000
_cell.length_b   1.000
_cell.length_c   1.000
_cell.angle_alpha   90.00
_cell.angle_beta   90.00
_cell.angle_gamma   90.00
#
_symmetry.space_group_name_H-M   'P 1'
#
loop_
_entity.id
_entity.type
_entity.pdbx_description
1 polymer ?
#
loop_
_entity_poly.entity_id
_entity_poly.type
_entity_poly.pdbx_seq_one_letter_code
_entity_poly.pdbx_strand_id
1 'polypeptide(L)'
;MISSPISTCTEVVEMISKLPKEVFEKSTRSATKKLIASISLVTIGAYLVYALPWYLLPIGWIFMGTACCGLFAVGYACGNDLFFKNKFVNYVVGTICMLPLMYPLDYWKKRIEKKASEGRDFVREIASGHYWYFSSLLQWLSLNFSFKFSKGMMLSVSFLYLFIALFFPLMTYGFGVWGLFKYYLIPLFVYHFWMSTFLKASSLSNFSSKPTFFALPSWVEYLTQDFNIGVTLTNMSQNIGVPSYKWKDAYKALKKEYESITELSFATLLTQLPPVVQHVGEKSTPTVELNKEENSGEVLYAVHPSRPWYEKVNWKIAAFLLGTPVLAIYGILTTPYVTKTYITAFIAYYIAGMGITAGYHRLFSHRSYKAKLPVRIILMLMGTSTFEGSVFEWCQDHRAHHRFTDTDKDPYNVKKGLFYSHMGWMLLKRIPGDSDISDLEADPVLRFQHKYFVPLAFSLGWFVPMFICGLGWGDWRGGFLIAGVASKVFMMQCTFCINSLAHYLGEATYTDQRSPRDSFITSLVTFGEGYHNFHHEFPYDYRNGIHHSAYDPGKWLICLLSWFGQAYELKRFPSELFVKGKIQMAEKKIREQRDKLNWGKPISELPQYTRLEFKEKCQKEKKQWLVVENVIYDMIEFASNHPGGKQLIDDYIGKDATRAFNGAVYNHSFAARNYLDMYRCAVLKNDEEKSN
;
A
#
# COMPACT_ATOMS: atom_id res chain seq x y z
N MET A 1 -17.12 34.34 4.45
CA MET A 1 -17.87 33.63 5.52
C MET A 1 -17.54 32.16 5.38
N ILE A 2 -16.81 31.62 6.36
CA ILE A 2 -16.22 30.27 6.32
C ILE A 2 -17.17 29.33 7.05
N SER A 3 -17.71 28.31 6.36
CA SER A 3 -18.45 27.23 7.00
C SER A 3 -17.45 26.26 7.66
N SER A 4 -17.32 26.36 8.98
CA SER A 4 -16.59 25.42 9.83
C SER A 4 -17.17 24.01 9.77
N PRO A 5 -16.35 22.94 9.86
CA PRO A 5 -16.85 21.58 10.03
C PRO A 5 -17.38 21.44 11.47
N ILE A 6 -18.69 21.21 11.57
CA ILE A 6 -19.50 20.98 12.76
C ILE A 6 -19.62 22.21 13.67
N SER A 7 -20.87 22.65 13.83
CA SER A 7 -21.32 23.54 14.88
C SER A 7 -20.83 23.03 16.24
N THR A 8 -20.11 23.89 16.95
CA THR A 8 -20.03 23.96 18.41
C THR A 8 -19.93 22.64 19.20
N CYS A 9 -18.73 22.37 19.71
CA CYS A 9 -18.46 21.44 20.82
C CYS A 9 -19.51 21.52 21.96
N THR A 10 -20.15 22.68 22.12
CA THR A 10 -21.24 22.97 23.06
C THR A 10 -22.51 22.13 22.87
N GLU A 11 -22.99 21.91 21.63
CA GLU A 11 -24.24 21.15 21.38
C GLU A 11 -24.06 19.66 21.72
N VAL A 12 -22.92 19.08 21.35
CA VAL A 12 -22.62 17.69 21.63
C VAL A 12 -22.41 17.47 23.14
N VAL A 13 -21.72 18.38 23.82
CA VAL A 13 -21.59 18.34 25.29
C VAL A 13 -22.96 18.44 25.98
N GLU A 14 -23.86 19.28 25.47
CA GLU A 14 -25.24 19.38 25.97
C GLU A 14 -26.01 18.07 25.77
N MET A 15 -25.98 17.47 24.57
CA MET A 15 -26.62 16.17 24.30
C MET A 15 -26.20 15.08 25.30
N ILE A 16 -24.93 15.05 25.63
CA ILE A 16 -24.34 14.03 26.50
C ILE A 16 -24.72 14.27 27.95
N SER A 17 -24.77 15.53 28.37
CA SER A 17 -25.14 15.91 29.74
C SER A 17 -26.57 15.48 30.13
N LYS A 18 -27.45 15.26 29.15
CA LYS A 18 -28.84 14.83 29.37
C LYS A 18 -29.03 13.32 29.39
N LEU A 19 -27.99 12.54 29.09
CA LEU A 19 -28.03 11.08 29.22
C LEU A 19 -28.32 10.66 30.69
N PRO A 20 -29.17 9.62 30.90
CA PRO A 20 -29.46 9.12 32.24
C PRO A 20 -28.18 8.67 32.96
N LYS A 21 -28.03 8.98 34.25
CA LYS A 21 -26.81 8.65 35.01
C LYS A 21 -26.52 7.13 35.01
N GLU A 22 -27.57 6.32 34.94
CA GLU A 22 -27.52 4.87 34.94
C GLU A 22 -26.79 4.28 33.72
N VAL A 23 -26.71 5.01 32.59
CA VAL A 23 -25.97 4.52 31.42
C VAL A 23 -24.45 4.58 31.59
N PHE A 24 -23.96 5.36 32.55
CA PHE A 24 -22.54 5.47 32.88
C PHE A 24 -22.13 4.51 34.01
N GLU A 25 -23.10 3.91 34.72
CA GLU A 25 -22.82 3.03 35.84
C GLU A 25 -22.35 1.65 35.39
N LYS A 26 -21.16 1.28 35.88
CA LYS A 26 -20.58 -0.04 35.61
C LYS A 26 -21.24 -1.11 36.46
N SER A 27 -21.61 -2.23 35.83
CA SER A 27 -22.15 -3.41 36.49
C SER A 27 -21.29 -4.63 36.16
N THR A 28 -20.64 -5.20 37.17
CA THR A 28 -19.87 -6.44 37.01
C THR A 28 -20.75 -7.56 36.48
N ARG A 29 -22.00 -7.68 36.96
CA ARG A 29 -22.95 -8.70 36.49
C ARG A 29 -23.26 -8.55 34.99
N SER A 30 -23.50 -7.33 34.53
CA SER A 30 -23.79 -7.06 33.11
C SER A 30 -22.55 -7.24 32.24
N ALA A 31 -21.38 -6.81 32.72
CA ALA A 31 -20.10 -7.01 32.06
C ALA A 31 -19.80 -8.52 31.88
N THR A 32 -19.97 -9.32 32.94
CA THR A 32 -19.78 -10.78 32.88
C THR A 32 -20.74 -11.44 31.91
N LYS A 33 -22.03 -11.07 31.91
CA LYS A 33 -23.01 -11.59 30.94
C LYS A 33 -22.59 -11.29 29.49
N LYS A 34 -22.15 -10.06 29.22
CA LYS A 34 -21.71 -9.65 27.87
C LYS A 34 -20.42 -10.37 27.46
N LEU A 35 -19.46 -10.54 28.37
CA LEU A 35 -18.25 -11.33 28.13
C LEU A 35 -18.57 -12.78 27.78
N ILE A 36 -19.43 -13.44 28.57
CA ILE A 36 -19.85 -14.82 28.33
C ILE A 36 -20.53 -14.91 26.96
N ALA A 37 -21.44 -14.00 26.64
CA ALA A 37 -22.10 -13.98 25.33
C ALA A 37 -21.09 -13.88 24.17
N SER A 38 -20.13 -12.95 24.24
CA SER A 38 -19.09 -12.83 23.20
C SER A 38 -18.25 -14.10 23.05
N ILE A 39 -17.81 -14.71 24.16
CA ILE A 39 -17.03 -15.95 24.14
C ILE A 39 -17.87 -17.09 23.54
N SER A 40 -19.11 -17.27 24.01
CA SER A 40 -20.01 -18.32 23.52
C SER A 40 -20.28 -18.19 22.03
N LEU A 41 -20.48 -16.98 21.50
CA LEU A 41 -20.70 -16.76 20.07
C LEU A 41 -19.45 -17.12 19.25
N VAL A 42 -18.25 -16.74 19.69
CA VAL A 42 -17.01 -17.14 19.01
C VAL A 42 -16.82 -18.66 19.06
N THR A 43 -17.11 -19.30 20.20
CA THR A 43 -17.04 -20.77 20.34
C THR A 43 -18.03 -21.49 19.43
N ILE A 44 -19.27 -20.99 19.32
CA ILE A 44 -20.27 -21.52 18.38
C ILE A 44 -19.76 -21.36 16.94
N GLY A 45 -19.19 -20.20 16.59
CA GLY A 45 -18.60 -19.98 15.27
C GLY A 45 -17.47 -20.96 14.96
N ALA A 46 -16.56 -21.19 15.91
CA ALA A 46 -15.48 -22.17 15.76
C ALA A 46 -16.04 -23.60 15.58
N TYR A 47 -17.06 -23.96 16.34
CA TYR A 47 -17.75 -25.25 16.20
C TYR A 47 -18.44 -25.38 14.83
N LEU A 48 -19.09 -24.31 14.32
CA LEU A 48 -19.68 -24.31 12.98
C LEU A 48 -18.61 -24.51 11.90
N VAL A 49 -17.47 -23.81 11.98
CA VAL A 49 -16.35 -24.01 11.04
C VAL A 49 -15.79 -25.44 11.12
N TYR A 50 -15.78 -26.04 12.31
CA TYR A 50 -15.37 -27.42 12.49
C TYR A 50 -16.38 -28.41 11.88
N ALA A 51 -17.66 -28.28 12.21
CA ALA A 51 -18.71 -29.26 11.91
C ALA A 51 -19.31 -29.13 10.51
N LEU A 52 -19.32 -27.93 9.91
CA LEU A 52 -19.92 -27.71 8.61
C LEU A 52 -19.10 -28.37 7.49
N PRO A 53 -19.77 -28.99 6.50
CA PRO A 53 -19.10 -29.48 5.31
C PRO A 53 -18.53 -28.32 4.49
N TRP A 54 -17.56 -28.62 3.63
CA TRP A 54 -16.76 -27.61 2.93
C TRP A 54 -17.60 -26.56 2.16
N TYR A 55 -18.74 -26.96 1.59
CA TYR A 55 -19.64 -26.10 0.83
C TYR A 55 -20.50 -25.16 1.70
N LEU A 56 -20.63 -25.43 3.01
CA LEU A 56 -21.29 -24.54 3.98
C LEU A 56 -20.29 -23.77 4.86
N LEU A 57 -18.99 -24.01 4.70
CA LEU A 57 -17.95 -23.27 5.45
C LEU A 57 -18.09 -21.75 5.37
N PRO A 58 -18.50 -21.13 4.24
CA PRO A 58 -18.73 -19.68 4.21
C PRO A 58 -19.68 -19.18 5.29
N ILE A 59 -20.71 -19.95 5.66
CA ILE A 59 -21.65 -19.60 6.74
C ILE A 59 -20.93 -19.58 8.08
N GLY A 60 -20.14 -20.63 8.37
CA GLY A 60 -19.34 -20.71 9.59
C GLY A 60 -18.31 -19.59 9.70
N TRP A 61 -17.64 -19.27 8.59
CA TRP A 61 -16.66 -18.17 8.51
C TRP A 61 -17.30 -16.81 8.74
N ILE A 62 -18.43 -16.53 8.08
CA ILE A 62 -19.19 -15.28 8.27
C ILE A 62 -19.59 -15.15 9.74
N PHE A 63 -20.15 -16.21 10.32
CA PHE A 63 -20.58 -16.20 11.71
C PHE A 63 -19.40 -15.96 12.67
N MET A 64 -18.33 -16.76 12.55
CA MET A 64 -17.17 -16.70 13.44
C MET A 64 -16.47 -15.34 13.35
N GLY A 65 -16.20 -14.85 12.14
CA GLY A 65 -15.55 -13.56 11.95
C GLY A 65 -16.39 -12.37 12.44
N THR A 66 -17.71 -12.43 12.26
CA THR A 66 -18.62 -11.41 12.80
C THR A 66 -18.65 -11.44 14.33
N ALA A 67 -18.70 -12.65 14.93
CA ALA A 67 -18.66 -12.82 16.39
C ALA A 67 -17.35 -12.30 17.02
N CYS A 68 -16.23 -12.39 16.30
CA CYS A 68 -14.95 -11.83 16.73
C CYS A 68 -14.99 -10.30 16.94
N CYS A 69 -15.88 -9.56 16.25
CA CYS A 69 -16.09 -8.14 16.53
C CYS A 69 -16.69 -7.91 17.93
N GLY A 70 -17.52 -8.83 18.43
CA GLY A 70 -18.03 -8.78 19.79
C GLY A 70 -16.94 -9.00 20.85
N LEU A 71 -15.93 -9.82 20.53
CA LEU A 71 -14.73 -9.98 21.36
C LEU A 71 -13.88 -8.71 21.37
N PHE A 72 -13.72 -8.07 20.20
CA PHE A 72 -13.07 -6.76 20.08
C PHE A 72 -13.78 -5.68 20.89
N ALA A 73 -15.11 -5.61 20.84
CA ALA A 73 -15.90 -4.64 21.59
C ALA A 73 -15.65 -4.73 23.11
N VAL A 74 -15.51 -5.96 23.64
CA VAL A 74 -15.15 -6.20 25.04
C VAL A 74 -13.71 -5.76 25.30
N GLY A 75 -12.76 -6.18 24.48
CA GLY A 75 -11.35 -5.78 24.59
C GLY A 75 -11.16 -4.26 24.57
N TYR A 76 -11.85 -3.57 23.67
CA TYR A 76 -11.83 -2.13 23.50
C TYR A 76 -12.37 -1.40 24.75
N ALA A 77 -13.51 -1.85 25.28
CA ALA A 77 -14.08 -1.28 26.50
C ALA A 77 -13.19 -1.53 27.73
N CYS A 78 -12.58 -2.71 27.84
CA CYS A 78 -11.58 -3.03 28.86
C CYS A 78 -10.32 -2.16 28.74
N GLY A 79 -9.85 -1.91 27.51
CA GLY A 79 -8.71 -1.04 27.23
C GLY A 79 -8.93 0.39 27.71
N ASN A 80 -10.15 0.90 27.62
CA ASN A 80 -10.51 2.23 28.13
C ASN A 80 -10.95 2.23 29.61
N ASP A 81 -10.77 1.12 30.33
CA ASP A 81 -11.25 0.89 31.69
C ASP A 81 -12.77 1.11 31.87
N LEU A 82 -13.58 0.93 30.82
CA LEU A 82 -15.02 1.19 30.81
C LEU A 82 -15.90 -0.03 31.09
N PHE A 83 -15.34 -1.24 31.11
CA PHE A 83 -16.13 -2.47 31.14
C PHE A 83 -16.45 -2.96 32.58
N PHE A 84 -15.44 -3.37 33.33
CA PHE A 84 -15.54 -3.72 34.76
C PHE A 84 -15.20 -2.53 35.66
N LYS A 85 -15.66 -2.58 36.92
CA LYS A 85 -15.27 -1.61 37.97
C LYS A 85 -13.78 -1.70 38.30
N ASN A 86 -13.22 -2.91 38.29
CA ASN A 86 -11.82 -3.15 38.64
C ASN A 86 -10.91 -3.05 37.39
N LYS A 87 -9.92 -2.16 37.45
CA LYS A 87 -8.95 -1.91 36.36
C LYS A 87 -8.06 -3.10 36.04
N PHE A 88 -7.66 -3.88 37.06
CA PHE A 88 -6.86 -5.08 36.85
C PHE A 88 -7.67 -6.15 36.12
N VAL A 89 -8.94 -6.35 36.50
CA VAL A 89 -9.84 -7.27 35.78
C VAL A 89 -10.02 -6.83 34.33
N ASN A 90 -10.21 -5.53 34.08
CA ASN A 90 -10.23 -4.99 32.70
C ASN A 90 -8.93 -5.31 31.94
N TYR A 91 -7.77 -5.14 32.56
CA TYR A 91 -6.50 -5.42 31.92
C TYR A 91 -6.37 -6.90 31.52
N VAL A 92 -6.67 -7.83 32.44
CA VAL A 92 -6.58 -9.27 32.20
C VAL A 92 -7.58 -9.71 31.14
N VAL A 93 -8.86 -9.39 31.32
CA VAL A 93 -9.92 -9.80 30.38
C VAL A 93 -9.70 -9.16 29.02
N GLY A 94 -9.36 -7.87 28.97
CA GLY A 94 -9.09 -7.16 27.73
C GLY A 94 -7.92 -7.77 26.96
N THR A 95 -6.85 -8.15 27.65
CA THR A 95 -5.69 -8.79 27.01
C THR A 95 -6.10 -10.11 26.39
N ILE A 96 -6.78 -10.98 27.15
CA ILE A 96 -7.23 -12.29 26.66
C ILE A 96 -8.16 -12.14 25.44
N CYS A 97 -9.09 -11.19 25.46
CA CYS A 97 -10.01 -10.96 24.35
C CYS A 97 -9.30 -10.44 23.09
N MET A 98 -8.21 -9.69 23.24
CA MET A 98 -7.48 -9.13 22.11
C MET A 98 -6.44 -10.09 21.50
N LEU A 99 -6.01 -11.14 22.21
CA LEU A 99 -5.02 -12.10 21.71
C LEU A 99 -5.46 -12.80 20.41
N PRO A 100 -6.67 -13.39 20.29
CA PRO A 100 -7.11 -14.02 19.04
C PRO A 100 -7.25 -13.03 17.87
N LEU A 101 -7.34 -11.73 18.16
CA LEU A 101 -7.45 -10.66 17.17
C LEU A 101 -6.10 -10.01 16.87
N MET A 102 -5.05 -10.44 17.56
CA MET A 102 -3.69 -9.94 17.47
C MET A 102 -3.59 -8.42 17.67
N TYR A 103 -4.20 -7.92 18.74
CA TYR A 103 -4.04 -6.54 19.19
C TYR A 103 -3.39 -6.50 20.58
N PRO A 104 -2.37 -5.64 20.80
CA PRO A 104 -1.94 -5.35 22.16
C PRO A 104 -2.98 -4.47 22.85
N LEU A 105 -3.44 -4.85 24.04
CA LEU A 105 -4.49 -4.11 24.77
C LEU A 105 -4.09 -2.64 25.01
N ASP A 106 -2.82 -2.39 25.34
CA ASP A 106 -2.34 -1.07 25.72
C ASP A 106 -2.37 -0.05 24.57
N TYR A 107 -2.64 -0.49 23.35
CA TYR A 107 -2.93 0.39 22.21
C TYR A 107 -4.07 1.38 22.53
N TRP A 108 -5.00 0.98 23.41
CA TRP A 108 -6.13 1.80 23.82
C TRP A 108 -5.91 2.51 25.18
N LYS A 109 -4.84 2.19 25.93
CA LYS A 109 -4.59 2.72 27.29
C LYS A 109 -3.75 4.00 27.35
N LYS A 110 -3.10 4.39 26.25
CA LYS A 110 -2.38 5.66 26.17
C LYS A 110 -2.76 6.34 24.87
N ARG A 111 -3.34 7.54 24.96
CA ARG A 111 -3.45 8.47 23.83
C ARG A 111 -2.05 8.52 23.21
N ILE A 112 -1.90 8.04 21.98
CA ILE A 112 -0.74 8.37 21.16
C ILE A 112 -0.84 9.89 20.96
N GLU A 113 -0.22 10.62 21.89
CA GLU A 113 0.08 12.03 21.75
C GLU A 113 0.77 12.22 20.40
N LYS A 114 0.12 12.99 19.53
CA LYS A 114 0.73 13.76 18.44
C LYS A 114 2.02 13.17 17.85
N LYS A 115 2.01 11.98 17.24
CA LYS A 115 3.06 11.52 16.29
C LYS A 115 2.72 10.25 15.48
N ALA A 116 1.49 10.21 14.95
CA ALA A 116 1.09 9.24 13.93
C ALA A 116 0.02 9.90 13.02
N SER A 117 0.41 10.95 12.28
CA SER A 117 -0.47 11.61 11.30
C SER A 117 -0.51 10.82 9.99
N GLU A 118 0.64 10.44 9.43
CA GLU A 118 0.71 9.85 8.08
C GLU A 118 -0.03 8.49 7.95
N GLY A 119 0.13 7.58 8.92
CA GLY A 119 -0.56 6.28 8.88
C GLY A 119 -2.06 6.35 9.16
N ARG A 120 -2.53 7.37 9.88
CA ARG A 120 -3.97 7.56 10.17
C ARG A 120 -4.69 8.22 8.99
N ASP A 121 -4.02 9.10 8.27
CA ASP A 121 -4.59 9.76 7.10
C ASP A 121 -4.77 8.76 5.95
N PHE A 122 -3.80 7.87 5.71
CA PHE A 122 -3.91 6.79 4.72
C PHE A 122 -5.05 5.80 5.02
N VAL A 123 -5.18 5.34 6.27
CA VAL A 123 -6.27 4.42 6.67
C VAL A 123 -7.63 5.11 6.54
N ARG A 124 -7.72 6.40 6.85
CA ARG A 124 -8.95 7.20 6.67
C ARG A 124 -9.31 7.37 5.20
N GLU A 125 -8.33 7.65 4.34
CA GLU A 125 -8.51 7.79 2.89
C GLU A 125 -9.01 6.48 2.26
N ILE A 126 -8.44 5.34 2.66
CA ILE A 126 -8.93 4.03 2.21
C ILE A 126 -10.35 3.79 2.73
N ALA A 127 -10.62 4.08 4.02
CA ALA A 127 -11.93 3.88 4.61
C ALA A 127 -13.02 4.73 3.97
N SER A 128 -12.70 5.91 3.43
CA SER A 128 -13.65 6.73 2.65
C SER A 128 -13.75 6.34 1.17
N GLY A 129 -12.83 5.50 0.66
CA GLY A 129 -12.77 5.10 -0.73
C GLY A 129 -13.57 3.85 -1.10
N HIS A 130 -13.37 3.40 -2.34
CA HIS A 130 -13.97 2.17 -2.88
C HIS A 130 -13.44 0.90 -2.19
N TYR A 131 -12.17 0.92 -1.79
CA TYR A 131 -11.46 -0.21 -1.16
C TYR A 131 -11.55 -0.22 0.37
N TRP A 132 -12.59 0.40 0.93
CA TRP A 132 -12.75 0.57 2.37
C TRP A 132 -12.62 -0.72 3.16
N TYR A 133 -13.03 -1.86 2.59
CA TYR A 133 -12.99 -3.18 3.25
C TYR A 133 -11.58 -3.65 3.62
N PHE A 134 -10.51 -3.04 3.06
CA PHE A 134 -9.12 -3.28 3.47
C PHE A 134 -8.60 -2.37 4.59
N SER A 135 -9.33 -1.31 4.97
CA SER A 135 -8.80 -0.26 5.86
C SER A 135 -8.37 -0.81 7.22
N SER A 136 -9.18 -1.67 7.86
CA SER A 136 -8.86 -2.27 9.15
C SER A 136 -7.69 -3.27 9.05
N LEU A 137 -7.60 -4.05 7.97
CA LEU A 137 -6.53 -5.02 7.77
C LEU A 137 -5.18 -4.30 7.58
N LEU A 138 -5.13 -3.26 6.75
CA LEU A 138 -3.93 -2.47 6.53
C LEU A 138 -3.51 -1.72 7.81
N GLN A 139 -4.49 -1.19 8.56
CA GLN A 139 -4.22 -0.62 9.87
C GLN A 139 -3.61 -1.67 10.80
N TRP A 140 -4.22 -2.85 10.91
CA TRP A 140 -3.75 -3.95 11.75
C TRP A 140 -2.34 -4.42 11.38
N LEU A 141 -2.03 -4.56 10.09
CA LEU A 141 -0.68 -4.90 9.60
C LEU A 141 0.33 -3.81 9.99
N SER A 142 0.01 -2.54 9.75
CA SER A 142 0.92 -1.45 10.11
C SER A 142 1.22 -1.39 11.61
N LEU A 143 0.25 -1.73 12.45
CA LEU A 143 0.40 -1.72 13.90
C LEU A 143 1.22 -2.90 14.42
N ASN A 144 1.03 -4.10 13.87
CA ASN A 144 1.73 -5.30 14.34
C ASN A 144 3.15 -5.43 13.79
N PHE A 145 3.47 -4.77 12.67
CA PHE A 145 4.77 -4.88 11.99
C PHE A 145 5.63 -3.61 12.03
N SER A 146 5.21 -2.54 12.73
CA SER A 146 5.98 -1.28 12.81
C SER A 146 7.08 -1.25 13.88
N PHE A 147 7.23 -2.30 14.71
CA PHE A 147 8.24 -2.47 15.78
C PHE A 147 8.46 -1.27 16.73
N LYS A 148 7.59 -0.26 16.72
CA LYS A 148 7.70 0.99 17.49
C LYS A 148 6.71 0.97 18.66
N PHE A 149 7.06 0.24 19.72
CA PHE A 149 6.23 0.14 20.93
C PHE A 149 6.72 1.06 22.05
N SER A 150 5.79 1.73 22.74
CA SER A 150 6.14 2.53 23.92
C SER A 150 6.46 1.62 25.12
N LYS A 151 7.28 2.11 26.07
CA LYS A 151 7.58 1.38 27.33
C LYS A 151 6.33 0.89 28.06
N GLY A 152 5.23 1.66 27.98
CA GLY A 152 3.96 1.31 28.63
C GLY A 152 3.16 0.20 27.94
N MET A 153 3.53 -0.20 26.72
CA MET A 153 2.84 -1.25 25.97
C MET A 153 3.59 -2.59 26.02
N MET A 154 4.83 -2.61 26.51
CA MET A 154 5.70 -3.78 26.42
C MET A 154 5.07 -5.03 27.02
N LEU A 155 4.33 -4.92 28.13
CA LEU A 155 3.70 -6.06 28.78
C LEU A 155 2.62 -6.72 27.90
N SER A 156 1.65 -5.94 27.37
CA SER A 156 0.62 -6.50 26.49
C SER A 156 1.19 -6.98 25.15
N VAL A 157 2.22 -6.30 24.64
CA VAL A 157 2.93 -6.70 23.42
C VAL A 157 3.69 -8.02 23.63
N SER A 158 4.35 -8.21 24.77
CA SER A 158 5.02 -9.48 25.11
C SER A 158 4.05 -10.65 25.18
N PHE A 159 2.88 -10.46 25.80
CA PHE A 159 1.84 -11.50 25.80
C PHE A 159 1.33 -11.82 24.40
N LEU A 160 1.15 -10.80 23.56
CA LEU A 160 0.74 -10.97 22.17
C LEU A 160 1.77 -11.77 21.37
N TYR A 161 3.05 -11.41 21.41
CA TYR A 161 4.07 -12.12 20.65
C TYR A 161 4.31 -13.54 21.18
N LEU A 162 4.22 -13.77 22.49
CA LEU A 162 4.24 -15.11 23.06
C LEU A 162 3.05 -15.94 22.53
N PHE A 163 1.85 -15.36 22.50
CA PHE A 163 0.69 -16.01 21.92
C PHE A 163 0.90 -16.33 20.44
N ILE A 164 1.39 -15.39 19.62
CA ILE A 164 1.71 -15.61 18.20
C ILE A 164 2.72 -16.76 18.03
N ALA A 165 3.81 -16.73 18.80
CA ALA A 165 4.87 -17.72 18.74
C ALA A 165 4.41 -19.14 19.10
N LEU A 166 3.34 -19.27 19.91
CA LEU A 166 2.77 -20.56 20.27
C LEU A 166 1.60 -20.95 19.34
N PHE A 167 0.71 -20.02 19.06
CA PHE A 167 -0.53 -20.24 18.33
C PHE A 167 -0.30 -20.73 16.90
N PHE A 168 0.55 -20.04 16.12
CA PHE A 168 0.76 -20.42 14.73
C PHE A 168 1.44 -21.79 14.57
N PRO A 169 2.52 -22.12 15.31
CA PRO A 169 3.10 -23.45 15.27
C PRO A 169 2.15 -24.54 15.76
N LEU A 170 1.42 -24.33 16.87
CA LEU A 170 0.49 -25.34 17.38
C LEU A 170 -0.69 -25.58 16.44
N MET A 171 -1.25 -24.51 15.85
CA MET A 171 -2.33 -24.62 14.88
C MET A 171 -1.87 -25.34 13.61
N THR A 172 -0.66 -25.02 13.12
CA THR A 172 -0.08 -25.66 11.94
C THR A 172 0.28 -27.12 12.22
N TYR A 173 0.80 -27.43 13.41
CA TYR A 173 1.09 -28.80 13.82
C TYR A 173 -0.18 -29.65 13.97
N GLY A 174 -1.22 -29.11 14.62
CA GLY A 174 -2.45 -29.85 14.90
C GLY A 174 -3.39 -30.00 13.69
N PHE A 175 -3.48 -28.99 12.84
CA PHE A 175 -4.47 -28.94 11.75
C PHE A 175 -3.88 -28.70 10.36
N GLY A 176 -2.55 -28.67 10.24
CA GLY A 176 -1.86 -28.33 9.00
C GLY A 176 -2.01 -26.85 8.60
N VAL A 177 -1.38 -26.50 7.48
CA VAL A 177 -1.52 -25.15 6.89
C VAL A 177 -2.99 -24.87 6.54
N TRP A 178 -3.73 -25.87 6.05
CA TRP A 178 -5.15 -25.73 5.77
C TRP A 178 -5.96 -25.37 7.02
N GLY A 179 -5.63 -25.94 8.18
CA GLY A 179 -6.25 -25.58 9.45
C GLY A 179 -6.07 -24.11 9.80
N LEU A 180 -4.88 -23.56 9.57
CA LEU A 180 -4.64 -22.14 9.77
C LEU A 180 -5.52 -21.26 8.86
N PHE A 181 -5.65 -21.64 7.59
CA PHE A 181 -6.56 -20.95 6.66
C PHE A 181 -8.02 -21.07 7.11
N LYS A 182 -8.47 -22.30 7.38
CA LYS A 182 -9.86 -22.65 7.68
C LYS A 182 -10.34 -22.03 9.00
N TYR A 183 -9.57 -22.17 10.08
CA TYR A 183 -10.00 -21.82 11.43
C TYR A 183 -9.60 -20.40 11.86
N TYR A 184 -8.66 -19.78 11.16
CA TYR A 184 -8.14 -18.47 11.58
C TYR A 184 -8.16 -17.43 10.47
N LEU A 185 -7.49 -17.67 9.34
CA LEU A 185 -7.27 -16.62 8.34
C LEU A 185 -8.57 -16.12 7.69
N ILE A 186 -9.47 -17.02 7.28
CA ILE A 186 -10.74 -16.61 6.66
C ILE A 186 -11.68 -15.91 7.66
N PRO A 187 -11.93 -16.45 8.87
CA PRO A 187 -12.65 -15.71 9.90
C PRO A 187 -12.04 -14.34 10.23
N LEU A 188 -10.70 -14.23 10.23
CA LEU A 188 -10.00 -12.96 10.45
C LEU A 188 -10.29 -11.94 9.34
N PHE A 189 -10.36 -12.36 8.08
CA PHE A 189 -10.77 -11.47 6.99
C PHE A 189 -12.21 -10.98 7.12
N VAL A 190 -13.14 -11.85 7.53
CA VAL A 190 -14.53 -11.46 7.81
C VAL A 190 -14.59 -10.46 8.97
N TYR A 191 -13.81 -10.69 10.02
CA TYR A 191 -13.67 -9.74 11.12
C TYR A 191 -13.18 -8.37 10.62
N HIS A 192 -12.11 -8.34 9.81
CA HIS A 192 -11.60 -7.09 9.26
C HIS A 192 -12.55 -6.41 8.28
N PHE A 193 -13.37 -7.16 7.53
CA PHE A 193 -14.43 -6.59 6.73
C PHE A 193 -15.41 -5.77 7.58
N TRP A 194 -15.88 -6.32 8.70
CA TRP A 194 -16.76 -5.58 9.61
C TRP A 194 -16.04 -4.42 10.29
N MET A 195 -14.81 -4.60 10.75
CA MET A 195 -14.02 -3.51 11.34
C MET A 195 -13.79 -2.36 10.36
N SER A 196 -13.49 -2.67 9.11
CA SER A 196 -13.41 -1.70 8.02
C SER A 196 -14.75 -1.00 7.79
N THR A 197 -15.88 -1.71 7.96
CA THR A 197 -17.24 -1.16 7.83
C THR A 197 -17.48 -0.12 8.92
N PHE A 198 -17.10 -0.45 10.16
CA PHE A 198 -17.21 0.48 11.29
C PHE A 198 -16.28 1.70 11.14
N LEU A 199 -15.09 1.53 10.57
CA LEU A 199 -14.19 2.64 10.25
C LEU A 199 -14.77 3.57 9.18
N LYS A 200 -15.40 3.01 8.13
CA LYS A 200 -16.10 3.78 7.10
C LYS A 200 -17.31 4.53 7.66
N ALA A 201 -18.09 3.87 8.50
CA ALA A 201 -19.20 4.50 9.22
C ALA A 201 -18.69 5.68 10.08
N SER A 202 -17.60 5.46 10.82
CA SER A 202 -16.94 6.47 11.63
C SER A 202 -16.36 7.66 10.84
N SER A 203 -15.89 7.46 9.60
CA SER A 203 -15.34 8.55 8.80
C SER A 203 -16.46 9.45 8.29
N LEU A 204 -17.58 8.86 7.85
CA LEU A 204 -18.77 9.58 7.40
C LEU A 204 -19.38 10.47 8.48
N SER A 205 -19.39 10.02 9.74
CA SER A 205 -19.91 10.84 10.85
C SER A 205 -19.12 12.14 11.06
N ASN A 206 -17.86 12.23 10.61
CA ASN A 206 -17.06 13.46 10.72
C ASN A 206 -17.40 14.52 9.66
N PHE A 207 -18.10 14.13 8.58
CA PHE A 207 -18.51 15.03 7.50
C PHE A 207 -19.97 15.45 7.59
N SER A 208 -20.73 14.88 8.54
CA SER A 208 -22.11 15.25 8.81
C SER A 208 -22.16 16.39 9.82
N SER A 209 -23.04 17.36 9.60
CA SER A 209 -23.34 18.41 10.57
C SER A 209 -24.14 17.90 11.78
N LYS A 210 -24.57 16.63 11.79
CA LYS A 210 -25.38 16.01 12.84
C LYS A 210 -24.86 14.61 13.25
N PRO A 211 -25.04 14.21 14.52
CA PRO A 211 -24.84 12.83 14.97
C PRO A 211 -25.53 11.82 14.05
N THR A 212 -24.76 10.90 13.49
CA THR A 212 -25.26 9.93 12.52
C THR A 212 -24.96 8.51 12.99
N PHE A 213 -26.01 7.72 13.20
CA PHE A 213 -25.93 6.30 13.55
C PHE A 213 -26.19 5.43 12.32
N PHE A 214 -25.61 4.23 12.33
CA PHE A 214 -25.70 3.29 11.22
C PHE A 214 -26.45 2.04 11.64
N ALA A 215 -27.54 1.74 10.95
CA ALA A 215 -28.33 0.54 11.17
C ALA A 215 -27.76 -0.63 10.37
N LEU A 216 -27.36 -1.69 11.06
CA LEU A 216 -26.90 -2.93 10.45
C LEU A 216 -28.00 -4.00 10.55
N PRO A 217 -27.92 -5.09 9.75
CA PRO A 217 -28.83 -6.21 9.93
C PRO A 217 -28.77 -6.72 11.39
N SER A 218 -29.91 -7.04 11.99
CA SER A 218 -30.00 -7.33 13.43
C SER A 218 -29.11 -8.49 13.89
N TRP A 219 -28.88 -9.48 13.02
CA TRP A 219 -27.95 -10.58 13.30
C TRP A 219 -26.50 -10.10 13.42
N VAL A 220 -26.10 -9.10 12.61
CA VAL A 220 -24.77 -8.47 12.68
C VAL A 220 -24.65 -7.66 13.96
N GLU A 221 -25.65 -6.84 14.29
CA GLU A 221 -25.64 -6.06 15.53
C GLU A 221 -25.52 -6.95 16.76
N TYR A 222 -26.22 -8.09 16.76
CA TYR A 222 -26.15 -9.06 17.84
C TYR A 222 -24.77 -9.72 17.94
N LEU A 223 -24.21 -10.21 16.83
CA LEU A 223 -22.89 -10.86 16.82
C LEU A 223 -21.75 -9.89 17.13
N THR A 224 -21.86 -8.65 16.67
CA THR A 224 -20.89 -7.58 16.93
C THR A 224 -21.15 -6.85 18.24
N GLN A 225 -22.17 -7.24 18.99
CA GLN A 225 -22.48 -6.72 20.32
C GLN A 225 -22.72 -5.19 20.35
N ASP A 226 -23.47 -4.70 19.35
CA ASP A 226 -23.82 -3.28 19.12
C ASP A 226 -22.59 -2.36 18.93
N PHE A 227 -21.50 -2.89 18.37
CA PHE A 227 -20.26 -2.12 18.21
C PHE A 227 -20.39 -0.93 17.24
N ASN A 228 -21.29 -0.99 16.25
CA ASN A 228 -21.66 0.17 15.41
C ASN A 228 -22.05 1.39 16.23
N ILE A 229 -22.83 1.20 17.30
CA ILE A 229 -23.29 2.27 18.18
C ILE A 229 -22.12 2.81 19.02
N GLY A 230 -21.30 1.90 19.56
CA GLY A 230 -20.16 2.25 20.41
C GLY A 230 -19.16 3.17 19.71
N VAL A 231 -18.87 2.90 18.44
CA VAL A 231 -17.94 3.72 17.64
C VAL A 231 -18.44 5.16 17.47
N THR A 232 -19.72 5.34 17.10
CA THR A 232 -20.32 6.68 16.97
C THR A 232 -20.33 7.42 18.32
N LEU A 233 -20.74 6.75 19.40
CA LEU A 233 -20.75 7.32 20.75
C LEU A 233 -19.36 7.81 21.20
N THR A 234 -18.32 7.03 20.89
CA THR A 234 -16.94 7.35 21.26
C THR A 234 -16.46 8.62 20.53
N ASN A 235 -16.77 8.72 19.23
CA ASN A 235 -16.33 9.83 18.39
C ASN A 235 -17.01 11.15 18.74
N MET A 236 -18.30 11.14 19.06
CA MET A 236 -19.06 12.36 19.34
C MET A 236 -18.44 13.19 20.47
N SER A 237 -17.88 12.56 21.48
CA SER A 237 -17.59 13.23 22.75
C SER A 237 -16.14 13.19 23.20
N GLN A 238 -15.22 12.77 22.34
CA GLN A 238 -13.85 12.41 22.74
C GLN A 238 -13.82 11.44 23.95
N ASN A 239 -14.55 10.32 23.87
CA ASN A 239 -14.67 9.24 24.87
C ASN A 239 -15.66 9.46 26.02
N ILE A 240 -16.96 9.38 25.73
CA ILE A 240 -17.99 9.13 26.74
C ILE A 240 -17.69 7.79 27.40
N GLY A 241 -17.69 7.76 28.73
CA GLY A 241 -17.43 6.57 29.52
C GLY A 241 -18.59 5.58 29.62
N VAL A 242 -19.41 5.41 28.57
CA VAL A 242 -20.52 4.45 28.57
C VAL A 242 -19.98 3.03 28.40
N PRO A 243 -20.25 2.10 29.34
CA PRO A 243 -19.85 0.71 29.20
C PRO A 243 -20.47 0.05 27.96
N SER A 244 -19.78 -0.88 27.32
CA SER A 244 -20.26 -1.45 26.05
C SER A 244 -21.59 -2.20 26.15
N TYR A 245 -21.98 -2.71 27.32
CA TYR A 245 -23.32 -3.30 27.57
C TYR A 245 -24.43 -2.26 27.75
N LYS A 246 -24.11 -0.95 27.68
CA LYS A 246 -25.05 0.17 27.80
C LYS A 246 -25.13 1.05 26.54
N TRP A 247 -24.37 0.76 25.49
CA TRP A 247 -24.41 1.56 24.24
C TRP A 247 -25.80 1.66 23.64
N LYS A 248 -26.55 0.55 23.58
CA LYS A 248 -27.91 0.54 23.05
C LYS A 248 -28.88 1.35 23.90
N ASP A 249 -28.75 1.31 25.22
CA ASP A 249 -29.55 2.10 26.15
C ASP A 249 -29.26 3.61 25.98
N ALA A 250 -27.98 3.97 25.86
CA ALA A 250 -27.55 5.35 25.62
C ALA A 250 -28.07 5.89 24.29
N TYR A 251 -27.97 5.11 23.21
CA TYR A 251 -28.51 5.50 21.91
C TYR A 251 -30.04 5.69 21.94
N LYS A 252 -30.79 4.79 22.61
CA LYS A 252 -32.25 4.95 22.77
C LYS A 252 -32.61 6.22 23.54
N ALA A 253 -31.85 6.55 24.58
CA ALA A 253 -32.05 7.78 25.35
C ALA A 253 -31.80 9.03 24.48
N LEU A 254 -30.70 9.05 23.73
CA LEU A 254 -30.39 10.15 22.81
C LEU A 254 -31.48 10.32 21.73
N LYS A 255 -31.94 9.22 21.13
CA LYS A 255 -32.98 9.25 20.10
C LYS A 255 -34.32 9.79 20.60
N LYS A 256 -34.65 9.56 21.88
CA LYS A 256 -35.87 10.07 22.49
C LYS A 256 -35.82 11.60 22.68
N GLU A 257 -34.64 12.13 22.94
CA GLU A 257 -34.45 13.54 23.30
C GLU A 257 -34.09 14.43 22.11
N TYR A 258 -33.49 13.84 21.07
CA TYR A 258 -33.01 14.54 19.89
C TYR A 258 -33.56 13.90 18.61
N GLU A 259 -34.69 14.40 18.12
CA GLU A 259 -35.30 13.94 16.86
C GLU A 259 -34.42 14.21 15.62
N SER A 260 -33.44 15.10 15.73
CA SER A 260 -32.53 15.46 14.64
C SER A 260 -31.41 14.44 14.37
N ILE A 261 -31.31 13.35 15.14
CA ILE A 261 -30.32 12.29 14.94
C ILE A 261 -30.57 11.58 13.61
N THR A 262 -29.57 11.55 12.74
CA THR A 262 -29.65 10.90 11.43
C THR A 262 -29.38 9.40 11.55
N GLU A 263 -30.19 8.57 10.89
CA GLU A 263 -29.98 7.13 10.78
C GLU A 263 -29.79 6.71 9.33
N LEU A 264 -28.65 6.09 9.04
CA LEU A 264 -28.33 5.58 7.71
C LEU A 264 -28.40 4.06 7.70
N SER A 265 -28.96 3.51 6.63
CA SER A 265 -28.98 2.06 6.44
C SER A 265 -27.61 1.54 6.02
N PHE A 266 -27.36 0.24 6.23
CA PHE A 266 -26.17 -0.43 5.70
C PHE A 266 -26.04 -0.26 4.17
N ALA A 267 -27.14 -0.32 3.41
CA ALA A 267 -27.11 -0.10 1.96
C ALA A 267 -26.66 1.33 1.61
N THR A 268 -27.12 2.31 2.38
CA THR A 268 -26.72 3.72 2.26
C THR A 268 -25.23 3.91 2.56
N LEU A 269 -24.71 3.24 3.59
CA LEU A 269 -23.28 3.23 3.91
C LEU A 269 -22.42 2.71 2.73
N LEU A 270 -22.92 1.68 2.03
CA LEU A 270 -22.21 1.09 0.89
C LEU A 270 -22.24 1.99 -0.35
N THR A 271 -23.29 2.81 -0.53
CA THR A 271 -23.53 3.59 -1.76
C THR A 271 -23.19 5.08 -1.67
N GLN A 272 -23.20 5.71 -0.49
CA GLN A 272 -23.05 7.16 -0.33
C GLN A 272 -21.60 7.69 -0.30
N LEU A 273 -20.67 7.12 -1.08
CA LEU A 273 -19.35 7.72 -1.29
C LEU A 273 -18.92 7.63 -2.76
N PRO A 274 -19.01 8.71 -3.55
CA PRO A 274 -18.13 8.88 -4.70
C PRO A 274 -16.70 9.19 -4.22
N PRO A 275 -15.66 8.80 -4.97
CA PRO A 275 -14.27 9.18 -4.70
C PRO A 275 -14.13 10.68 -4.97
N VAL A 276 -14.30 11.53 -3.96
CA VAL A 276 -14.15 12.97 -4.12
C VAL A 276 -13.08 13.47 -3.15
N VAL A 277 -11.87 13.55 -3.70
CA VAL A 277 -10.98 14.69 -3.46
C VAL A 277 -11.82 15.94 -3.75
N GLN A 278 -12.25 16.67 -2.73
CA GLN A 278 -12.80 18.00 -2.95
C GLN A 278 -11.67 18.88 -3.50
N HIS A 279 -11.89 19.38 -4.71
CA HIS A 279 -11.29 20.59 -5.23
C HIS A 279 -11.24 21.66 -4.12
N VAL A 280 -10.03 22.02 -3.72
CA VAL A 280 -9.76 23.24 -2.97
C VAL A 280 -9.08 24.20 -3.92
N GLY A 281 -9.83 25.20 -4.38
CA GLY A 281 -9.32 26.44 -4.94
C GLY A 281 -9.00 26.43 -6.44
N GLU A 282 -10.02 26.69 -7.26
CA GLU A 282 -9.80 27.52 -8.46
C GLU A 282 -9.26 28.89 -8.01
N LYS A 283 -8.00 29.18 -8.33
CA LYS A 283 -7.52 30.55 -8.60
C LYS A 283 -6.28 30.48 -9.48
N SER A 284 -6.51 30.80 -10.76
CA SER A 284 -5.67 31.54 -11.71
C SER A 284 -5.56 30.83 -13.05
N THR A 285 -6.40 31.27 -13.98
CA THR A 285 -6.15 31.19 -15.42
C THR A 285 -5.07 32.23 -15.75
N PRO A 286 -3.94 31.84 -16.35
CA PRO A 286 -3.23 32.72 -17.27
C PRO A 286 -3.81 32.46 -18.66
N THR A 287 -4.46 33.48 -19.21
CA THR A 287 -4.70 33.62 -20.64
C THR A 287 -3.37 33.48 -21.39
N VAL A 288 -3.22 32.41 -22.15
CA VAL A 288 -2.20 32.30 -23.19
C VAL A 288 -2.93 32.40 -24.52
N GLU A 289 -2.67 33.50 -25.22
CA GLU A 289 -3.10 33.73 -26.59
C GLU A 289 -2.54 32.62 -27.49
N LEU A 290 -3.45 31.92 -28.16
CA LEU A 290 -3.11 30.98 -29.23
C LEU A 290 -2.74 31.77 -30.47
N ASN A 291 -1.44 31.94 -30.70
CA ASN A 291 -0.93 32.20 -32.04
C ASN A 291 -1.17 30.95 -32.89
N LYS A 292 -2.06 31.10 -33.88
CA LYS A 292 -2.16 30.21 -35.03
C LYS A 292 -0.88 30.33 -35.85
N GLU A 293 -0.13 29.25 -35.96
CA GLU A 293 0.57 28.94 -37.21
C GLU A 293 0.46 27.44 -37.48
N GLU A 294 -0.03 27.17 -38.69
CA GLU A 294 -0.16 25.86 -39.29
C GLU A 294 1.23 25.23 -39.46
N ASN A 295 1.37 23.96 -39.07
CA ASN A 295 2.09 23.07 -39.96
C ASN A 295 1.59 21.63 -39.88
N SER A 296 1.19 21.20 -41.07
CA SER A 296 0.76 19.88 -41.51
C SER A 296 1.52 18.70 -40.89
N GLY A 297 0.74 17.71 -40.46
CA GLY A 297 1.20 16.43 -39.95
C GLY A 297 0.04 15.66 -39.34
N GLU A 298 -0.94 15.29 -40.16
CA GLU A 298 -2.04 14.41 -39.76
C GLU A 298 -1.48 13.12 -39.15
N VAL A 299 -1.51 13.02 -37.83
CA VAL A 299 -1.45 11.74 -37.14
C VAL A 299 -2.86 11.16 -37.19
N LEU A 300 -3.07 10.25 -38.13
CA LEU A 300 -4.25 9.37 -38.18
C LEU A 300 -4.36 8.62 -36.85
N TYR A 301 -5.17 9.16 -35.93
CA TYR A 301 -5.75 8.36 -34.86
C TYR A 301 -6.69 7.37 -35.53
N ALA A 302 -6.36 6.08 -35.52
CA ALA A 302 -7.33 5.04 -35.74
C ALA A 302 -8.29 5.01 -34.54
N VAL A 303 -9.19 5.99 -34.48
CA VAL A 303 -10.44 5.86 -33.76
C VAL A 303 -11.21 4.78 -34.52
N HIS A 304 -11.41 3.62 -33.91
CA HIS A 304 -12.52 2.75 -34.31
C HIS A 304 -13.66 2.94 -33.29
N PRO A 305 -14.50 4.00 -33.42
CA PRO A 305 -15.63 4.21 -32.53
C PRO A 305 -16.90 3.46 -33.01
N SER A 306 -16.82 2.56 -33.99
CA SER A 306 -18.00 1.95 -34.62
C SER A 306 -18.10 0.41 -34.54
N ARG A 307 -17.11 -0.28 -33.94
CA ARG A 307 -17.15 -1.74 -33.81
C ARG A 307 -17.73 -2.19 -32.47
N PRO A 308 -18.67 -3.15 -32.46
CA PRO A 308 -19.17 -3.77 -31.24
C PRO A 308 -18.04 -4.29 -30.34
N TRP A 309 -18.24 -4.27 -29.01
CA TRP A 309 -17.20 -4.63 -28.04
C TRP A 309 -16.63 -6.04 -28.28
N TYR A 310 -17.45 -6.98 -28.76
CA TYR A 310 -17.03 -8.35 -29.03
C TYR A 310 -16.05 -8.48 -30.20
N GLU A 311 -16.01 -7.52 -31.14
CA GLU A 311 -15.05 -7.55 -32.25
C GLU A 311 -13.65 -7.12 -31.81
N LYS A 312 -13.56 -6.37 -30.71
CA LYS A 312 -12.31 -5.94 -30.08
C LYS A 312 -11.66 -7.07 -29.28
N VAL A 313 -12.40 -8.13 -28.94
CA VAL A 313 -11.88 -9.27 -28.18
C VAL A 313 -11.07 -10.21 -29.09
N ASN A 314 -9.91 -10.62 -28.60
CA ASN A 314 -9.16 -11.73 -29.17
C ASN A 314 -9.72 -13.05 -28.62
N TRP A 315 -10.78 -13.55 -29.25
CA TRP A 315 -11.52 -14.73 -28.76
C TRP A 315 -10.68 -15.99 -28.59
N LYS A 316 -9.64 -16.19 -29.41
CA LYS A 316 -8.74 -17.35 -29.28
C LYS A 316 -7.94 -17.28 -27.99
N ILE A 317 -7.29 -16.13 -27.73
CA ILE A 317 -6.52 -15.91 -26.51
C ILE A 317 -7.44 -15.86 -25.30
N ALA A 318 -8.60 -15.20 -25.40
CA ALA A 318 -9.58 -15.12 -24.32
C ALA A 318 -10.11 -16.51 -23.93
N ALA A 319 -10.47 -17.36 -24.91
CA ALA A 319 -10.91 -18.71 -24.62
C ALA A 319 -9.82 -19.53 -23.92
N PHE A 320 -8.56 -19.37 -24.32
CA PHE A 320 -7.43 -20.06 -23.67
C PHE A 320 -7.17 -19.53 -22.25
N LEU A 321 -7.03 -18.22 -22.07
CA LEU A 321 -6.71 -17.60 -20.78
C LEU A 321 -7.85 -17.71 -19.76
N LEU A 322 -9.10 -17.78 -20.20
CA LEU A 322 -10.25 -17.96 -19.30
C LEU A 322 -10.62 -19.43 -19.12
N GLY A 323 -10.44 -20.27 -20.14
CA GLY A 323 -10.76 -21.70 -20.09
C GLY A 323 -9.74 -22.51 -19.30
N THR A 324 -8.45 -22.19 -19.41
CA THR A 324 -7.40 -22.96 -18.69
C THR A 324 -7.47 -22.82 -17.17
N PRO A 325 -7.78 -21.66 -16.55
CA PRO A 325 -8.07 -21.60 -15.12
C PRO A 325 -9.28 -22.43 -14.70
N VAL A 326 -10.36 -22.45 -15.50
CA VAL A 326 -11.52 -23.31 -15.23
C VAL A 326 -11.12 -24.78 -15.24
N LEU A 327 -10.31 -25.19 -16.25
CA LEU A 327 -9.79 -26.55 -16.34
C LEU A 327 -8.84 -26.89 -15.19
N ALA A 328 -8.00 -25.94 -14.76
CA ALA A 328 -7.12 -26.10 -13.60
C ALA A 328 -7.92 -26.26 -12.29
N ILE A 329 -8.92 -25.42 -12.06
CA ILE A 329 -9.82 -25.51 -10.90
C ILE A 329 -10.55 -26.86 -10.91
N TYR A 330 -11.14 -27.24 -12.04
CA TYR A 330 -11.74 -28.56 -12.21
C TYR A 330 -10.74 -29.68 -11.90
N GLY A 331 -9.52 -29.58 -12.41
CA GLY A 331 -8.43 -30.51 -12.13
C GLY A 331 -8.14 -30.65 -10.65
N ILE A 332 -7.93 -29.52 -9.96
CA ILE A 332 -7.64 -29.45 -8.52
C ILE A 332 -8.78 -30.03 -7.68
N LEU A 333 -10.04 -29.79 -8.07
CA LEU A 333 -11.20 -30.26 -7.31
C LEU A 333 -11.54 -31.74 -7.54
N THR A 334 -11.20 -32.30 -8.71
CA THR A 334 -11.65 -33.65 -9.11
C THR A 334 -10.54 -34.68 -9.20
N THR A 335 -9.28 -34.28 -9.11
CA THR A 335 -8.15 -35.22 -9.22
C THR A 335 -7.67 -35.61 -7.83
N PRO A 336 -7.52 -36.90 -7.51
CA PRO A 336 -6.97 -37.35 -6.24
C PRO A 336 -5.59 -36.73 -5.97
N TYR A 337 -5.33 -36.39 -4.71
CA TYR A 337 -4.05 -35.84 -4.31
C TYR A 337 -2.94 -36.89 -4.38
N VAL A 338 -1.93 -36.66 -5.21
CA VAL A 338 -0.74 -37.50 -5.33
C VAL A 338 0.50 -36.64 -5.12
N THR A 339 1.23 -36.84 -4.02
CA THR A 339 2.38 -36.00 -3.65
C THR A 339 3.42 -35.87 -4.77
N LYS A 340 3.74 -36.97 -5.46
CA LYS A 340 4.72 -36.97 -6.56
C LYS A 340 4.28 -36.06 -7.72
N THR A 341 2.99 -36.06 -8.07
CA THR A 341 2.39 -35.21 -9.09
C THR A 341 2.46 -33.72 -8.72
N TYR A 342 2.20 -33.37 -7.46
CA TYR A 342 2.32 -31.98 -7.00
C TYR A 342 3.78 -31.51 -6.97
N ILE A 343 4.73 -32.38 -6.64
CA ILE A 343 6.16 -32.08 -6.76
C ILE A 343 6.53 -31.84 -8.24
N THR A 344 6.05 -32.68 -9.17
CA THR A 344 6.26 -32.46 -10.61
C THR A 344 5.61 -31.17 -11.09
N ALA A 345 4.42 -30.83 -10.60
CA ALA A 345 3.77 -29.56 -10.89
C ALA A 345 4.61 -28.36 -10.43
N PHE A 346 5.15 -28.43 -9.22
CA PHE A 346 6.04 -27.39 -8.67
C PHE A 346 7.33 -27.24 -9.49
N ILE A 347 7.97 -28.37 -9.85
CA ILE A 347 9.17 -28.36 -10.70
C ILE A 347 8.85 -27.80 -12.09
N ALA A 348 7.74 -28.22 -12.71
CA ALA A 348 7.33 -27.75 -14.02
C ALA A 348 6.97 -26.25 -14.02
N TYR A 349 6.40 -25.74 -12.94
CA TYR A 349 6.18 -24.32 -12.68
C TYR A 349 7.52 -23.56 -12.59
N TYR A 350 8.47 -24.08 -11.80
CA TYR A 350 9.77 -23.42 -11.61
C TYR A 350 10.61 -23.42 -12.90
N ILE A 351 10.63 -24.52 -13.65
CA ILE A 351 11.30 -24.63 -14.95
C ILE A 351 10.74 -23.59 -15.93
N ALA A 352 9.41 -23.44 -15.98
CA ALA A 352 8.77 -22.45 -16.83
C ALA A 352 9.19 -21.01 -16.45
N GLY A 353 9.16 -20.68 -15.15
CA GLY A 353 9.59 -19.38 -14.64
C GLY A 353 11.04 -19.06 -14.99
N MET A 354 11.96 -20.02 -14.84
CA MET A 354 13.35 -19.84 -15.25
C MET A 354 13.53 -19.63 -16.76
N GLY A 355 12.66 -20.25 -17.58
CA GLY A 355 12.64 -20.04 -19.02
C GLY A 355 12.24 -18.62 -19.42
N ILE A 356 11.27 -18.04 -18.70
CA ILE A 356 10.88 -16.63 -18.86
C ILE A 356 12.01 -15.70 -18.38
N THR A 357 12.44 -15.84 -17.13
CA THR A 357 13.37 -14.88 -16.50
C THR A 357 14.77 -14.93 -17.10
N ALA A 358 15.42 -16.10 -17.10
CA ALA A 358 16.77 -16.21 -17.64
C ALA A 358 16.78 -16.21 -19.18
N GLY A 359 15.77 -16.82 -19.81
CA GLY A 359 15.67 -16.94 -21.26
C GLY A 359 15.02 -15.72 -21.94
N TYR A 360 13.69 -15.71 -22.01
CA TYR A 360 12.93 -14.75 -22.83
C TYR A 360 13.26 -13.31 -22.47
N HIS A 361 13.33 -13.03 -21.18
CA HIS A 361 13.60 -11.72 -20.64
C HIS A 361 15.07 -11.31 -20.78
N ARG A 362 15.97 -11.94 -20.03
CA ARG A 362 17.37 -11.48 -19.91
C ARG A 362 18.22 -11.79 -21.13
N LEU A 363 18.13 -13.02 -21.65
CA LEU A 363 18.95 -13.47 -22.78
C LEU A 363 18.44 -12.90 -24.10
N PHE A 364 17.16 -13.08 -24.41
CA PHE A 364 16.61 -12.74 -25.72
C PHE A 364 16.12 -11.29 -25.81
N SER A 365 15.41 -10.77 -24.82
CA SER A 365 14.90 -9.38 -24.89
C SER A 365 15.98 -8.35 -24.62
N HIS A 366 16.71 -8.45 -23.50
CA HIS A 366 17.71 -7.46 -23.08
C HIS A 366 19.13 -7.73 -23.55
N ARG A 367 19.42 -8.94 -24.02
CA ARG A 367 20.77 -9.37 -24.41
C ARG A 367 21.78 -9.06 -23.28
N SER A 368 21.38 -9.31 -22.03
CA SER A 368 22.15 -8.95 -20.83
C SER A 368 23.32 -9.91 -20.57
N TYR A 369 23.34 -11.05 -21.27
CA TYR A 369 24.45 -11.97 -21.34
C TYR A 369 24.41 -12.74 -22.66
N LYS A 370 25.50 -13.43 -23.01
CA LYS A 370 25.55 -14.40 -24.11
C LYS A 370 25.57 -15.81 -23.55
N ALA A 371 25.00 -16.76 -24.30
CA ALA A 371 24.95 -18.16 -23.91
C ALA A 371 25.35 -19.08 -25.07
N LYS A 372 25.96 -20.22 -24.75
CA LYS A 372 26.23 -21.27 -25.74
C LYS A 372 24.93 -21.89 -26.25
N LEU A 373 24.99 -22.49 -27.44
CA LEU A 373 23.84 -23.07 -28.12
C LEU A 373 22.98 -24.00 -27.25
N PRO A 374 23.53 -24.94 -26.46
CA PRO A 374 22.71 -25.82 -25.62
C PRO A 374 21.87 -25.05 -24.60
N VAL A 375 22.45 -24.07 -23.92
CA VAL A 375 21.74 -23.22 -22.95
C VAL A 375 20.64 -22.40 -23.63
N ARG A 376 20.93 -21.83 -24.81
CA ARG A 376 19.93 -21.07 -25.58
C ARG A 376 18.72 -21.94 -25.92
N ILE A 377 18.95 -23.14 -26.43
CA ILE A 377 17.87 -24.10 -26.77
C ILE A 377 17.08 -24.47 -25.51
N ILE A 378 17.77 -24.83 -24.42
CA ILE A 378 17.11 -25.26 -23.18
C ILE A 378 16.23 -24.14 -22.63
N LEU A 379 16.77 -22.93 -22.44
CA LEU A 379 16.01 -21.79 -21.91
C LEU A 379 14.83 -21.40 -22.82
N MET A 380 15.03 -21.46 -24.14
CA MET A 380 13.96 -21.25 -25.11
C MET A 380 12.83 -22.28 -24.96
N LEU A 381 13.14 -23.57 -24.85
CA LEU A 381 12.14 -24.63 -24.66
C LEU A 381 11.43 -24.52 -23.31
N MET A 382 12.17 -24.20 -22.25
CA MET A 382 11.62 -23.93 -20.92
C MET A 382 10.58 -22.80 -20.97
N GLY A 383 10.91 -21.67 -21.60
CA GLY A 383 9.99 -20.54 -21.77
C GLY A 383 8.81 -20.89 -22.69
N THR A 384 9.03 -21.72 -23.72
CA THR A 384 7.96 -22.19 -24.62
C THR A 384 6.87 -22.96 -23.87
N SER A 385 7.20 -23.63 -22.77
CA SER A 385 6.25 -24.38 -21.95
C SER A 385 5.21 -23.52 -21.21
N THR A 386 5.35 -22.19 -21.23
CA THR A 386 4.51 -21.23 -20.48
C THR A 386 3.23 -20.81 -21.21
N PHE A 387 3.17 -21.00 -22.53
CA PHE A 387 2.11 -20.52 -23.42
C PHE A 387 2.02 -18.98 -23.56
N GLU A 388 3.09 -18.24 -23.23
CA GLU A 388 3.10 -16.77 -23.29
C GLU A 388 3.53 -16.18 -24.65
N GLY A 389 3.31 -16.92 -25.74
CA GLY A 389 3.76 -16.53 -27.08
C GLY A 389 5.19 -16.98 -27.41
N SER A 390 5.55 -16.91 -28.69
CA SER A 390 6.89 -17.23 -29.16
C SER A 390 7.93 -16.24 -28.63
N VAL A 391 9.23 -16.59 -28.73
CA VAL A 391 10.30 -15.66 -28.34
C VAL A 391 10.18 -14.34 -29.12
N PHE A 392 9.77 -14.38 -30.39
CA PHE A 392 9.59 -13.19 -31.21
C PHE A 392 8.52 -12.27 -30.66
N GLU A 393 7.31 -12.79 -30.45
CA GLU A 393 6.17 -12.02 -29.97
C GLU A 393 6.43 -11.47 -28.56
N TRP A 394 6.96 -12.31 -27.66
CA TRP A 394 7.24 -11.91 -26.28
C TRP A 394 8.31 -10.82 -26.23
N CYS A 395 9.44 -11.00 -26.95
CA CYS A 395 10.51 -10.00 -26.97
C CYS A 395 10.08 -8.71 -27.66
N GLN A 396 9.24 -8.78 -28.70
CA GLN A 396 8.70 -7.59 -29.35
C GLN A 396 7.86 -6.77 -28.37
N ASP A 397 6.87 -7.40 -27.72
CA ASP A 397 6.02 -6.72 -26.74
C ASP A 397 6.86 -6.18 -25.56
N HIS A 398 7.84 -6.95 -25.08
CA HIS A 398 8.67 -6.53 -23.96
C HIS A 398 9.63 -5.38 -24.31
N ARG A 399 10.27 -5.40 -25.49
CA ARG A 399 11.12 -4.30 -25.95
C ARG A 399 10.28 -3.04 -26.20
N ALA A 400 9.08 -3.19 -26.77
CA ALA A 400 8.13 -2.09 -26.92
C ALA A 400 7.72 -1.50 -25.57
N HIS A 401 7.48 -2.35 -24.56
CA HIS A 401 7.18 -1.93 -23.20
C HIS A 401 8.31 -1.08 -22.57
N HIS A 402 9.58 -1.49 -22.69
CA HIS A 402 10.70 -0.67 -22.18
C HIS A 402 10.85 0.67 -22.91
N ARG A 403 10.63 0.66 -24.23
CA ARG A 403 10.74 1.86 -25.06
C ARG A 403 9.62 2.86 -24.78
N PHE A 404 8.41 2.37 -24.56
CA PHE A 404 7.19 3.16 -24.50
C PHE A 404 6.49 3.12 -23.14
N THR A 405 7.18 2.69 -22.07
CA THR A 405 6.63 2.49 -20.73
C THR A 405 5.71 3.64 -20.32
N ASP A 406 4.51 3.30 -19.82
CA ASP A 406 3.50 4.27 -19.37
C ASP A 406 2.90 5.18 -20.45
N THR A 407 3.03 4.81 -21.74
CA THR A 407 2.39 5.50 -22.88
C THR A 407 1.38 4.59 -23.59
N ASP A 408 0.59 5.11 -24.51
CA ASP A 408 -0.39 4.29 -25.24
C ASP A 408 0.23 3.24 -26.17
N LYS A 409 1.52 3.38 -26.51
CA LYS A 409 2.27 2.40 -27.29
C LYS A 409 2.84 1.26 -26.45
N ASP A 410 2.78 1.36 -25.12
CA ASP A 410 3.10 0.26 -24.21
C ASP A 410 2.02 -0.83 -24.31
N PRO A 411 2.37 -2.07 -24.71
CA PRO A 411 1.39 -3.14 -24.91
C PRO A 411 0.53 -3.39 -23.66
N TYR A 412 1.12 -3.31 -22.48
CA TYR A 412 0.48 -3.58 -21.19
C TYR A 412 0.54 -2.36 -20.26
N ASN A 413 0.34 -1.16 -20.82
CA ASN A 413 0.31 0.11 -20.12
C ASN A 413 -0.51 0.07 -18.81
N VAL A 414 0.19 0.23 -17.69
CA VAL A 414 -0.40 0.22 -16.35
C VAL A 414 -1.41 1.36 -16.13
N LYS A 415 -1.29 2.49 -16.84
CA LYS A 415 -2.22 3.62 -16.73
C LYS A 415 -3.64 3.27 -17.21
N LYS A 416 -3.82 2.19 -17.98
CA LYS A 416 -5.13 1.66 -18.36
C LYS A 416 -5.78 0.80 -17.27
N GLY A 417 -5.11 0.64 -16.13
CA GLY A 417 -5.60 -0.02 -14.92
C GLY A 417 -4.99 -1.40 -14.69
N LEU A 418 -5.00 -1.83 -13.42
CA LEU A 418 -4.37 -3.08 -12.95
C LEU A 418 -4.82 -4.32 -13.73
N PHE A 419 -6.13 -4.46 -14.02
CA PHE A 419 -6.62 -5.61 -14.78
C PHE A 419 -6.13 -5.59 -16.23
N TYR A 420 -6.07 -4.40 -16.85
CA TYR A 420 -5.58 -4.25 -18.21
C TYR A 420 -4.12 -4.70 -18.30
N SER A 421 -3.23 -4.20 -17.45
CA SER A 421 -1.81 -4.57 -17.48
C SER A 421 -1.55 -6.02 -17.05
N HIS A 422 -2.39 -6.58 -16.18
CA HIS A 422 -2.27 -7.98 -15.77
C HIS A 422 -2.59 -8.93 -16.93
N MET A 423 -3.80 -8.85 -17.50
CA MET A 423 -4.19 -9.76 -18.59
C MET A 423 -5.14 -9.15 -19.63
N GLY A 424 -5.79 -8.02 -19.35
CA GLY A 424 -6.74 -7.40 -20.27
C GLY A 424 -6.12 -7.01 -21.62
N TRP A 425 -4.85 -6.63 -21.64
CA TRP A 425 -4.09 -6.32 -22.85
C TRP A 425 -3.97 -7.48 -23.84
N MET A 426 -4.04 -8.74 -23.37
CA MET A 426 -4.06 -9.95 -24.20
C MET A 426 -5.47 -10.34 -24.66
N LEU A 427 -6.49 -9.99 -23.87
CA LEU A 427 -7.89 -10.27 -24.18
C LEU A 427 -8.40 -9.39 -25.33
N LEU A 428 -7.75 -8.26 -25.59
CA LEU A 428 -8.13 -7.31 -26.64
C LEU A 428 -7.17 -7.38 -27.83
N LYS A 429 -7.72 -7.21 -29.04
CA LYS A 429 -6.94 -6.97 -30.25
C LYS A 429 -6.23 -5.62 -30.11
N ARG A 430 -4.92 -5.62 -30.30
CA ARG A 430 -4.05 -4.45 -30.15
C ARG A 430 -3.08 -4.37 -31.32
N ILE A 431 -2.55 -3.17 -31.54
CA ILE A 431 -1.36 -2.93 -32.36
C ILE A 431 -0.29 -2.45 -31.37
N PRO A 432 0.64 -3.31 -30.94
CA PRO A 432 1.67 -2.91 -29.98
C PRO A 432 2.61 -1.87 -30.61
N GLY A 433 3.34 -1.14 -29.76
CA GLY A 433 4.41 -0.25 -30.20
C GLY A 433 5.50 -1.02 -30.95
N ASP A 434 6.16 -0.34 -31.88
CA ASP A 434 7.19 -0.96 -32.71
C ASP A 434 8.54 -1.12 -31.97
N SER A 435 9.18 -2.26 -32.18
CA SER A 435 10.49 -2.60 -31.62
C SER A 435 11.30 -3.48 -32.57
N ASP A 436 12.58 -3.19 -32.71
CA ASP A 436 13.50 -4.00 -33.52
C ASP A 436 13.66 -5.41 -32.94
N ILE A 437 13.43 -6.43 -33.78
CA ILE A 437 13.62 -7.86 -33.48
C ILE A 437 14.50 -8.58 -34.53
N SER A 438 15.20 -7.82 -35.37
CA SER A 438 16.03 -8.36 -36.47
C SER A 438 17.10 -9.35 -35.99
N ASP A 439 17.61 -9.16 -34.76
CA ASP A 439 18.54 -10.09 -34.11
C ASP A 439 17.92 -11.45 -33.81
N LEU A 440 16.64 -11.49 -33.46
CA LEU A 440 15.90 -12.72 -33.18
C LEU A 440 15.57 -13.43 -34.49
N GLU A 441 15.19 -12.67 -35.52
CA GLU A 441 14.91 -13.19 -36.86
C GLU A 441 16.13 -13.82 -37.52
N ALA A 442 17.32 -13.28 -37.26
CA ALA A 442 18.58 -13.84 -37.73
C ALA A 442 18.91 -15.21 -37.10
N ASP A 443 18.32 -15.54 -35.94
CA ASP A 443 18.58 -16.80 -35.23
C ASP A 443 17.72 -17.96 -35.80
N PRO A 444 18.33 -18.97 -36.45
CA PRO A 444 17.59 -20.11 -36.98
C PRO A 444 16.88 -20.94 -35.90
N VAL A 445 17.40 -20.97 -34.67
CA VAL A 445 16.79 -21.71 -33.56
C VAL A 445 15.48 -21.06 -33.13
N LEU A 446 15.47 -19.73 -33.04
CA LEU A 446 14.26 -19.00 -32.65
C LEU A 446 13.23 -18.98 -33.78
N ARG A 447 13.65 -18.92 -35.05
CA ARG A 447 12.75 -19.10 -36.20
C ARG A 447 12.06 -20.46 -36.17
N PHE A 448 12.79 -21.53 -35.82
CA PHE A 448 12.20 -22.85 -35.64
C PHE A 448 11.15 -22.84 -34.52
N GLN A 449 11.47 -22.26 -33.37
CA GLN A 449 10.53 -22.17 -32.25
C GLN A 449 9.30 -21.35 -32.58
N HIS A 450 9.44 -20.22 -33.27
CA HIS A 450 8.31 -19.39 -33.70
C HIS A 450 7.40 -20.17 -34.65
N LYS A 451 7.96 -20.86 -35.66
CA LYS A 451 7.19 -21.66 -36.62
C LYS A 451 6.44 -22.81 -35.96
N TYR A 452 7.04 -23.47 -34.96
CA TYR A 452 6.46 -24.63 -34.28
C TYR A 452 6.01 -24.34 -32.85
N PHE A 453 5.71 -23.08 -32.53
CA PHE A 453 5.44 -22.64 -31.16
C PHE A 453 4.31 -23.44 -30.51
N VAL A 454 3.15 -23.49 -31.18
CA VAL A 454 1.95 -24.15 -30.65
C VAL A 454 2.20 -25.63 -30.32
N PRO A 455 2.68 -26.49 -31.25
CA PRO A 455 2.92 -27.89 -30.92
C PRO A 455 4.01 -28.07 -29.85
N LEU A 456 5.06 -27.24 -29.84
CA LEU A 456 6.08 -27.28 -28.79
C LEU A 456 5.52 -26.91 -27.41
N ALA A 457 4.70 -25.85 -27.34
CA ALA A 457 4.11 -25.38 -26.09
C ALA A 457 3.18 -26.43 -25.47
N PHE A 458 2.29 -27.05 -26.25
CA PHE A 458 1.44 -28.14 -25.75
C PHE A 458 2.26 -29.37 -25.33
N SER A 459 3.25 -29.74 -26.14
CA SER A 459 4.10 -30.89 -25.84
C SER A 459 4.86 -30.71 -24.53
N LEU A 460 5.58 -29.60 -24.38
CA LEU A 460 6.43 -29.34 -23.22
C LEU A 460 5.64 -28.89 -21.99
N GLY A 461 4.59 -28.11 -22.20
CA GLY A 461 3.78 -27.50 -21.15
C GLY A 461 2.83 -28.49 -20.50
N TRP A 462 2.10 -29.29 -21.28
CA TRP A 462 1.03 -30.17 -20.76
C TRP A 462 1.37 -31.64 -20.88
N PHE A 463 1.87 -32.09 -22.02
CA PHE A 463 2.03 -33.53 -22.26
C PHE A 463 3.28 -34.12 -21.60
N VAL A 464 4.41 -33.41 -21.56
CA VAL A 464 5.62 -33.89 -20.86
C VAL A 464 5.33 -34.13 -19.37
N PRO A 465 4.72 -33.19 -18.60
CA PRO A 465 4.32 -33.48 -17.22
C PRO A 465 3.33 -34.64 -17.10
N MET A 466 2.37 -34.76 -18.03
CA MET A 466 1.45 -35.89 -18.12
C MET A 466 2.18 -37.22 -18.27
N PHE A 467 3.11 -37.32 -19.20
CA PHE A 467 3.89 -38.54 -19.43
C PHE A 467 4.80 -38.87 -18.25
N ILE A 468 5.43 -37.88 -17.62
CA ILE A 468 6.26 -38.10 -16.42
C ILE A 468 5.43 -38.75 -15.31
N CYS A 469 4.25 -38.21 -15.01
CA CYS A 469 3.41 -38.73 -13.93
C CYS A 469 2.74 -40.06 -14.30
N GLY A 470 2.25 -40.16 -15.54
CA GLY A 470 1.57 -41.32 -16.08
C GLY A 470 2.49 -42.55 -16.20
N LEU A 471 3.67 -42.39 -16.79
CA LEU A 471 4.66 -43.46 -16.91
C LEU A 471 5.40 -43.71 -15.60
N GLY A 472 5.59 -42.69 -14.76
CA GLY A 472 6.35 -42.80 -13.52
C GLY A 472 5.59 -43.48 -12.38
N TRP A 473 4.33 -43.11 -12.15
CA TRP A 473 3.51 -43.67 -11.06
C TRP A 473 2.02 -43.83 -11.41
N GLY A 474 1.67 -43.89 -12.69
CA GLY A 474 0.32 -44.19 -13.16
C GLY A 474 -0.67 -43.02 -13.11
N ASP A 475 -0.26 -41.83 -12.67
CA ASP A 475 -1.15 -40.68 -12.51
C ASP A 475 -1.22 -39.81 -13.78
N TRP A 476 -1.82 -40.37 -14.84
CA TRP A 476 -2.03 -39.67 -16.12
C TRP A 476 -2.90 -38.41 -15.95
N ARG A 477 -3.98 -38.53 -15.17
CA ARG A 477 -4.94 -37.45 -14.96
C ARG A 477 -4.31 -36.29 -14.19
N GLY A 478 -3.64 -36.56 -13.07
CA GLY A 478 -2.95 -35.54 -12.29
C GLY A 478 -1.76 -34.97 -13.03
N GLY A 479 -1.02 -35.79 -13.78
CA GLY A 479 0.03 -35.31 -14.67
C GLY A 479 -0.45 -34.29 -15.68
N PHE A 480 -1.60 -34.52 -16.31
CA PHE A 480 -2.18 -33.58 -17.27
C PHE A 480 -2.80 -32.35 -16.58
N LEU A 481 -3.76 -32.54 -15.66
CA LEU A 481 -4.57 -31.45 -15.11
C LEU A 481 -3.82 -30.62 -14.05
N ILE A 482 -2.99 -31.25 -13.21
CA ILE A 482 -2.27 -30.57 -12.13
C ILE A 482 -0.87 -30.17 -12.59
N ALA A 483 -0.05 -31.14 -13.00
CA ALA A 483 1.34 -30.87 -13.36
C ALA A 483 1.49 -30.17 -14.72
N GLY A 484 0.57 -30.43 -15.65
CA GLY A 484 0.48 -29.78 -16.95
C GLY A 484 -0.32 -28.47 -16.91
N VAL A 485 -1.64 -28.54 -16.73
CA VAL A 485 -2.51 -27.36 -16.88
C VAL A 485 -2.37 -26.38 -15.70
N ALA A 486 -2.62 -26.83 -14.46
CA ALA A 486 -2.64 -25.93 -13.31
C ALA A 486 -1.29 -25.24 -13.09
N SER A 487 -0.17 -25.97 -13.19
CA SER A 487 1.17 -25.38 -13.02
C SER A 487 1.44 -24.22 -13.99
N LYS A 488 0.96 -24.31 -15.24
CA LYS A 488 1.16 -23.27 -16.26
C LYS A 488 0.18 -22.12 -16.10
N VAL A 489 -1.05 -22.38 -15.65
CA VAL A 489 -1.96 -21.31 -15.23
C VAL A 489 -1.33 -20.49 -14.11
N PHE A 490 -0.82 -21.13 -13.06
CA PHE A 490 -0.12 -20.43 -11.98
C PHE A 490 1.09 -19.66 -12.49
N MET A 491 1.90 -20.26 -13.38
CA MET A 491 3.04 -19.56 -13.99
C MET A 491 2.62 -18.30 -14.76
N MET A 492 1.62 -18.39 -15.64
CA MET A 492 1.13 -17.24 -16.39
C MET A 492 0.68 -16.12 -15.45
N GLN A 493 -0.07 -16.43 -14.38
CA GLN A 493 -0.48 -15.43 -13.39
C GLN A 493 0.72 -14.78 -12.69
N CYS A 494 1.78 -15.55 -12.39
CA CYS A 494 3.01 -15.00 -11.86
C CYS A 494 3.71 -14.06 -12.85
N THR A 495 3.82 -14.42 -14.13
CA THR A 495 4.40 -13.51 -15.14
C THR A 495 3.56 -12.24 -15.30
N PHE A 496 2.24 -12.37 -15.30
CA PHE A 496 1.31 -11.23 -15.42
C PHE A 496 1.39 -10.27 -14.24
N CYS A 497 1.80 -10.75 -13.05
CA CYS A 497 2.10 -9.89 -11.90
C CYS A 497 3.31 -8.97 -12.13
N ILE A 498 4.21 -9.29 -13.06
CA ILE A 498 5.33 -8.39 -13.41
C ILE A 498 4.75 -7.12 -14.05
N ASN A 499 3.91 -7.29 -15.07
CA ASN A 499 3.28 -6.18 -15.80
C ASN A 499 2.29 -5.38 -14.93
N SER A 500 1.70 -6.01 -13.91
CA SER A 500 0.73 -5.36 -13.02
C SER A 500 1.31 -4.98 -11.68
N LEU A 501 1.51 -5.95 -10.78
CA LEU A 501 1.93 -5.72 -9.41
C LEU A 501 3.28 -4.99 -9.32
N ALA A 502 4.23 -5.26 -10.22
CA ALA A 502 5.54 -4.60 -10.20
C ALA A 502 5.51 -3.13 -10.62
N HIS A 503 4.39 -2.62 -11.15
CA HIS A 503 4.17 -1.20 -11.42
C HIS A 503 3.31 -0.50 -10.36
N TYR A 504 2.72 -1.26 -9.43
CA TYR A 504 1.83 -0.73 -8.38
C TYR A 504 2.43 -0.83 -6.97
N LEU A 505 3.00 -1.99 -6.64
CA LEU A 505 3.45 -2.33 -5.29
C LEU A 505 4.97 -2.16 -5.20
N GLY A 506 5.41 -1.32 -4.26
CA GLY A 506 6.82 -1.19 -3.90
C GLY A 506 7.36 0.24 -4.00
N GLU A 507 8.68 0.34 -3.99
CA GLU A 507 9.39 1.62 -3.91
C GLU A 507 9.98 2.04 -5.25
N ALA A 508 9.95 3.35 -5.52
CA ALA A 508 10.69 3.98 -6.59
C ALA A 508 12.14 4.24 -6.09
N THR A 509 12.95 3.19 -6.07
CA THR A 509 14.28 3.21 -5.43
C THR A 509 15.30 4.08 -6.16
N TYR A 510 15.30 4.04 -7.48
CA TYR A 510 16.28 4.69 -8.35
C TYR A 510 15.69 5.87 -9.13
N THR A 511 14.42 5.76 -9.52
CA THR A 511 13.71 6.81 -10.25
C THR A 511 12.20 6.71 -9.99
N ASP A 512 11.49 7.83 -10.01
CA ASP A 512 10.02 7.86 -9.99
C ASP A 512 9.40 8.52 -11.23
N GLN A 513 10.21 8.69 -12.29
CA GLN A 513 9.75 9.23 -13.58
C GLN A 513 8.76 8.30 -14.29
N ARG A 514 8.76 7.01 -13.93
CA ARG A 514 7.90 5.96 -14.48
C ARG A 514 7.33 5.12 -13.33
N SER A 515 6.30 4.34 -13.66
CA SER A 515 5.56 3.51 -12.71
C SER A 515 6.30 2.30 -12.08
N PRO A 516 7.33 1.65 -12.69
CA PRO A 516 7.97 0.46 -12.13
C PRO A 516 8.46 0.63 -10.68
N ARG A 517 8.26 -0.40 -9.85
CA ARG A 517 8.56 -0.41 -8.42
C ARG A 517 9.39 -1.61 -8.02
N ASP A 518 10.28 -1.42 -7.04
CA ASP A 518 11.00 -2.51 -6.39
C ASP A 518 10.17 -3.05 -5.21
N SER A 519 9.91 -4.35 -5.23
CA SER A 519 9.17 -5.06 -4.18
C SER A 519 9.71 -6.47 -3.97
N PHE A 520 10.13 -6.76 -2.74
CA PHE A 520 10.57 -8.10 -2.35
C PHE A 520 9.45 -9.14 -2.49
N ILE A 521 8.21 -8.77 -2.16
CA ILE A 521 7.04 -9.66 -2.26
C ILE A 521 6.78 -9.99 -3.73
N THR A 522 6.79 -8.98 -4.59
CA THR A 522 6.63 -9.18 -6.04
C THR A 522 7.76 -10.07 -6.55
N SER A 523 9.00 -9.81 -6.13
CA SER A 523 10.17 -10.59 -6.52
C SER A 523 10.06 -12.08 -6.13
N LEU A 524 9.50 -12.40 -4.95
CA LEU A 524 9.25 -13.78 -4.54
C LEU A 524 8.23 -14.48 -5.44
N VAL A 525 7.14 -13.78 -5.79
CA VAL A 525 6.08 -14.32 -6.67
C VAL A 525 6.58 -14.47 -8.11
N THR A 526 7.46 -13.57 -8.56
CA THR A 526 7.89 -13.47 -9.96
C THR A 526 9.33 -13.92 -10.18
N PHE A 527 9.86 -14.82 -9.35
CA PHE A 527 11.19 -15.44 -9.54
C PHE A 527 12.35 -14.45 -9.72
N GLY A 528 12.31 -13.33 -8.99
CA GLY A 528 13.34 -12.29 -9.03
C GLY A 528 12.95 -11.02 -9.77
N GLU A 529 11.90 -11.06 -10.59
CA GLU A 529 11.53 -9.96 -11.50
C GLU A 529 10.89 -8.74 -10.83
N GLY A 530 10.61 -8.80 -9.52
CA GLY A 530 9.96 -7.73 -8.77
C GLY A 530 10.87 -6.59 -8.32
N TYR A 531 12.18 -6.63 -8.59
CA TYR A 531 13.05 -5.43 -8.51
C TYR A 531 12.92 -4.64 -9.81
N HIS A 532 11.70 -4.19 -10.08
CA HIS A 532 11.29 -3.73 -11.40
C HIS A 532 11.67 -2.27 -11.65
N ASN A 533 11.81 -1.46 -10.60
CA ASN A 533 12.35 -0.10 -10.72
C ASN A 533 13.82 -0.14 -11.13
N PHE A 534 14.61 -1.02 -10.49
CA PHE A 534 15.98 -1.28 -10.91
C PHE A 534 16.03 -1.73 -12.37
N HIS A 535 15.21 -2.72 -12.71
CA HIS A 535 15.19 -3.31 -14.04
C HIS A 535 14.89 -2.29 -15.14
N HIS A 536 13.88 -1.43 -14.95
CA HIS A 536 13.53 -0.41 -15.94
C HIS A 536 14.57 0.70 -16.08
N GLU A 537 15.24 1.07 -14.99
CA GLU A 537 16.30 2.06 -15.01
C GLU A 537 17.61 1.50 -15.61
N PHE A 538 17.89 0.22 -15.38
CA PHE A 538 19.13 -0.45 -15.78
C PHE A 538 18.89 -1.73 -16.62
N PRO A 539 18.21 -1.62 -17.78
CA PRO A 539 17.59 -2.76 -18.46
C PRO A 539 18.55 -3.80 -19.04
N TYR A 540 19.81 -3.44 -19.33
CA TYR A 540 20.78 -4.42 -19.82
C TYR A 540 21.54 -5.15 -18.71
N ASP A 541 21.39 -4.80 -17.42
CA ASP A 541 22.02 -5.56 -16.34
C ASP A 541 21.42 -6.97 -16.30
N TYR A 542 22.27 -8.00 -16.20
CA TYR A 542 21.77 -9.39 -16.13
C TYR A 542 21.06 -9.71 -14.80
N ARG A 543 21.12 -8.79 -13.82
CA ARG A 543 20.48 -8.91 -12.50
C ARG A 543 19.28 -7.98 -12.47
N ASN A 544 18.21 -8.42 -11.82
CA ASN A 544 17.19 -7.50 -11.33
C ASN A 544 17.43 -7.19 -9.85
N GLY A 545 17.74 -8.21 -9.06
CA GLY A 545 18.09 -8.04 -7.65
C GLY A 545 19.58 -7.85 -7.43
N ILE A 546 20.07 -6.60 -7.30
CA ILE A 546 21.50 -6.33 -7.11
C ILE A 546 22.05 -6.62 -5.71
N HIS A 547 21.19 -6.60 -4.68
CA HIS A 547 21.60 -6.85 -3.30
C HIS A 547 21.91 -8.34 -3.08
N HIS A 548 22.83 -8.63 -2.15
CA HIS A 548 23.18 -10.03 -1.81
C HIS A 548 21.99 -10.82 -1.27
N SER A 549 21.12 -10.17 -0.50
CA SER A 549 19.87 -10.73 0.02
C SER A 549 18.72 -10.73 -0.99
N ALA A 550 18.90 -10.14 -2.18
CA ALA A 550 17.84 -10.08 -3.17
C ALA A 550 17.59 -11.45 -3.80
N TYR A 551 16.40 -11.99 -3.52
CA TYR A 551 15.87 -13.19 -4.19
C TYR A 551 15.82 -12.93 -5.69
N ASP A 552 16.68 -13.61 -6.45
CA ASP A 552 16.74 -13.52 -7.91
C ASP A 552 17.32 -14.84 -8.45
N PRO A 553 16.48 -15.88 -8.55
CA PRO A 553 16.86 -17.16 -9.14
C PRO A 553 17.46 -17.05 -10.56
N GLY A 554 16.95 -16.14 -11.40
CA GLY A 554 17.48 -15.86 -12.73
C GLY A 554 18.96 -15.52 -12.69
N LYS A 555 19.33 -14.57 -11.82
CA LYS A 555 20.72 -14.15 -11.57
C LYS A 555 21.56 -15.33 -11.11
N TRP A 556 21.06 -16.14 -10.18
CA TRP A 556 21.82 -17.27 -9.64
C TRP A 556 22.08 -18.33 -10.70
N LEU A 557 21.09 -18.66 -11.53
CA LEU A 557 21.27 -19.60 -12.64
C LEU A 557 22.30 -19.08 -13.65
N ILE A 558 22.18 -17.82 -14.09
CA ILE A 558 23.09 -17.23 -15.07
C ILE A 558 24.52 -17.17 -14.51
N CYS A 559 24.67 -16.79 -13.23
CA CYS A 559 25.97 -16.77 -12.55
C CYS A 559 26.58 -18.17 -12.50
N LEU A 560 25.80 -19.19 -12.10
CA LEU A 560 26.26 -20.59 -12.07
C LEU A 560 26.71 -21.07 -13.45
N LEU A 561 25.92 -20.82 -14.50
CA LEU A 561 26.28 -21.17 -15.88
C LEU A 561 27.55 -20.46 -16.35
N SER A 562 27.84 -19.27 -15.81
CA SER A 562 29.07 -18.54 -16.15
C SER A 562 30.34 -19.17 -15.59
N TRP A 563 30.26 -19.82 -14.43
CA TRP A 563 31.40 -20.55 -13.86
C TRP A 563 31.84 -21.72 -14.73
N PHE A 564 30.92 -22.31 -15.51
CA PHE A 564 31.21 -23.37 -16.47
C PHE A 564 31.41 -22.87 -17.91
N GLY A 565 31.48 -21.54 -18.11
CA GLY A 565 31.62 -20.94 -19.44
C GLY A 565 30.47 -21.24 -20.40
N GLN A 566 29.27 -21.54 -19.87
CA GLN A 566 28.05 -21.76 -20.66
C GLN A 566 27.25 -20.46 -20.84
N ALA A 567 27.38 -19.52 -19.90
CA ALA A 567 27.01 -18.13 -20.03
C ALA A 567 28.27 -17.24 -19.96
N TYR A 568 28.33 -16.17 -20.73
CA TYR A 568 29.50 -15.29 -20.80
C TYR A 568 29.08 -13.85 -21.16
N GLU A 569 30.00 -12.90 -21.02
CA GLU A 569 29.72 -11.46 -21.23
C GLU A 569 28.50 -10.96 -20.41
N LEU A 570 28.43 -11.32 -19.13
CA LEU A 570 27.37 -10.88 -18.22
C LEU A 570 27.48 -9.36 -18.00
N LYS A 571 26.56 -8.60 -18.60
CA LYS A 571 26.57 -7.13 -18.56
C LYS A 571 26.11 -6.63 -17.20
N ARG A 572 26.77 -5.59 -16.70
CA ARG A 572 26.44 -4.89 -15.45
C ARG A 572 26.58 -3.41 -15.65
N PHE A 573 25.69 -2.62 -15.08
CA PHE A 573 25.91 -1.18 -15.00
C PHE A 573 26.96 -0.84 -13.93
N PRO A 574 27.70 0.27 -14.08
CA PRO A 574 28.59 0.78 -13.04
C PRO A 574 27.83 1.04 -11.74
N SER A 575 28.37 0.57 -10.61
CA SER A 575 27.72 0.67 -9.30
C SER A 575 27.47 2.10 -8.84
N GLU A 576 28.27 3.06 -9.31
CA GLU A 576 28.11 4.49 -9.02
C GLU A 576 26.76 5.04 -9.51
N LEU A 577 26.22 4.54 -10.63
CA LEU A 577 24.93 4.99 -11.15
C LEU A 577 23.79 4.63 -10.20
N PHE A 578 23.88 3.48 -9.53
CA PHE A 578 22.90 3.04 -8.54
C PHE A 578 22.87 3.98 -7.33
N VAL A 579 24.05 4.44 -6.90
CA VAL A 579 24.20 5.39 -5.79
C VAL A 579 23.65 6.75 -6.19
N LYS A 580 23.97 7.23 -7.41
CA LYS A 580 23.44 8.50 -7.94
C LYS A 580 21.91 8.52 -7.97
N GLY A 581 21.26 7.48 -8.50
CA GLY A 581 19.79 7.40 -8.52
C GLY A 581 19.18 7.43 -7.11
N LYS A 582 19.77 6.70 -6.15
CA LYS A 582 19.31 6.71 -4.74
C LYS A 582 19.47 8.09 -4.08
N ILE A 583 20.58 8.79 -4.35
CA ILE A 583 20.80 10.15 -3.84
C ILE A 583 19.78 11.11 -4.45
N GLN A 584 19.55 11.05 -5.77
CA GLN A 584 18.56 11.90 -6.44
C GLN A 584 17.14 11.70 -5.87
N MET A 585 16.74 10.45 -5.62
CA MET A 585 15.46 10.14 -4.97
C MET A 585 15.40 10.64 -3.51
N ALA A 586 16.50 10.55 -2.76
CA ALA A 586 16.58 11.09 -1.40
C ALA A 586 16.51 12.63 -1.39
N GLU A 587 17.24 13.31 -2.27
CA GLU A 587 17.20 14.76 -2.45
C GLU A 587 15.79 15.24 -2.81
N LYS A 588 15.11 14.53 -3.72
CA LYS A 588 13.70 14.81 -4.06
C LYS A 588 12.80 14.72 -2.83
N LYS A 589 12.88 13.63 -2.06
CA LYS A 589 12.10 13.46 -0.82
C LYS A 589 12.40 14.55 0.21
N ILE A 590 13.67 14.92 0.39
CA ILE A 590 14.08 15.99 1.30
C ILE A 590 13.48 17.33 0.86
N ARG A 591 13.50 17.63 -0.44
CA ARG A 591 12.89 18.83 -1.01
C ARG A 591 11.38 18.85 -0.79
N GLU A 592 10.67 17.77 -1.07
CA GLU A 592 9.22 17.67 -0.81
C GLU A 592 8.86 17.85 0.67
N GLN A 593 9.70 17.34 1.58
CA GLN A 593 9.54 17.58 3.03
C GLN A 593 9.83 19.03 3.40
N ARG A 594 10.87 19.63 2.79
CA ARG A 594 11.25 21.03 2.97
C ARG A 594 10.11 21.96 2.54
N ASP A 595 9.47 21.69 1.40
CA ASP A 595 8.40 22.52 0.83
C ASP A 595 7.11 22.54 1.68
N LYS A 596 6.92 21.54 2.55
CA LYS A 596 5.80 21.48 3.51
C LYS A 596 6.02 22.33 4.76
N LEU A 597 7.24 22.82 4.98
CA LEU A 597 7.61 23.58 6.16
C LEU A 597 7.73 25.07 5.81
N ASN A 598 7.38 25.93 6.77
CA ASN A 598 7.62 27.37 6.63
C ASN A 598 9.07 27.68 7.01
N TRP A 599 9.85 28.17 6.06
CA TRP A 599 11.26 28.58 6.23
C TRP A 599 11.44 30.11 6.23
N GLY A 600 10.35 30.84 6.43
CA GLY A 600 10.32 32.29 6.28
C GLY A 600 10.32 32.72 4.82
N LYS A 601 10.43 34.03 4.60
CA LYS A 601 10.47 34.61 3.25
C LYS A 601 11.80 34.23 2.55
N PRO A 602 11.76 33.77 1.28
CA PRO A 602 12.97 33.52 0.50
C PRO A 602 13.79 34.81 0.35
N ILE A 603 15.12 34.70 0.47
CA ILE A 603 16.04 35.83 0.35
C ILE A 603 15.86 36.57 -0.99
N SER A 604 15.55 35.84 -2.06
CA SER A 604 15.28 36.39 -3.40
C SER A 604 14.06 37.30 -3.50
N GLU A 605 13.11 37.20 -2.55
CA GLU A 605 11.88 37.99 -2.52
C GLU A 605 11.98 39.19 -1.56
N LEU A 606 13.08 39.30 -0.81
CA LEU A 606 13.26 40.34 0.19
C LEU A 606 13.70 41.65 -0.47
N PRO A 607 13.17 42.81 -0.02
CA PRO A 607 13.65 44.11 -0.46
C PRO A 607 15.12 44.31 -0.06
N GLN A 608 15.86 45.01 -0.91
CA GLN A 608 17.26 45.33 -0.64
C GLN A 608 17.39 46.76 -0.10
N TYR A 609 18.23 46.95 0.91
CA TYR A 609 18.56 48.26 1.46
C TYR A 609 20.07 48.44 1.56
N THR A 610 20.55 49.64 1.28
CA THR A 610 21.92 50.04 1.60
C THR A 610 22.10 50.14 3.12
N ARG A 611 23.36 50.12 3.59
CA ARG A 611 23.67 50.31 5.02
C ARG A 611 23.19 51.67 5.56
N LEU A 612 23.14 52.69 4.71
CA LEU A 612 22.61 54.02 5.04
C LEU A 612 21.10 53.96 5.26
N GLU A 613 20.35 53.41 4.30
CA GLU A 613 18.89 53.27 4.40
C GLU A 613 18.48 52.41 5.60
N PHE A 614 19.20 51.32 5.87
CA PHE A 614 18.99 50.49 7.06
C PHE A 614 19.12 51.30 8.36
N LYS A 615 20.16 52.13 8.50
CA LYS A 615 20.34 52.99 9.66
C LYS A 615 19.26 54.05 9.77
N GLU A 616 18.90 54.70 8.65
CA GLU A 616 17.84 55.71 8.63
C GLU A 616 16.49 55.12 9.04
N LYS A 617 16.15 53.92 8.58
CA LYS A 617 14.90 53.23 8.96
C LYS A 617 14.86 52.89 10.45
N CYS A 618 15.98 52.46 11.04
CA CYS A 618 16.05 52.22 12.47
C CYS A 618 15.92 53.52 13.29
N GLN A 619 16.54 54.62 12.85
CA GLN A 619 16.59 55.88 13.60
C GLN A 619 15.34 56.75 13.43
N LYS A 620 14.87 56.94 12.19
CA LYS A 620 13.75 57.84 11.85
C LYS A 620 12.40 57.14 11.93
N GLU A 621 12.30 55.92 11.39
CA GLU A 621 11.06 55.13 11.36
C GLU A 621 10.90 54.21 12.59
N LYS A 622 11.87 54.24 13.52
CA LYS A 622 11.90 53.43 14.76
C LYS A 622 11.72 51.93 14.53
N LYS A 623 12.19 51.41 13.38
CA LYS A 623 12.20 49.97 13.10
C LYS A 623 13.15 49.23 14.06
N GLN A 624 12.72 48.10 14.62
CA GLN A 624 13.56 47.26 15.47
C GLN A 624 14.27 46.18 14.64
N TRP A 625 15.12 46.63 13.73
CA TRP A 625 15.85 45.74 12.83
C TRP A 625 17.27 45.49 13.30
N LEU A 626 17.77 44.28 13.07
CA LEU A 626 19.19 43.95 13.22
C LEU A 626 19.66 43.15 12.01
N VAL A 627 20.98 43.08 11.83
CA VAL A 627 21.60 42.37 10.70
C VAL A 627 22.32 41.11 11.19
N VAL A 628 22.09 39.98 10.52
CA VAL A 628 22.91 38.76 10.64
C VAL A 628 23.21 38.25 9.23
N GLU A 629 24.48 38.11 8.88
CA GLU A 629 24.96 37.60 7.58
C GLU A 629 24.34 38.36 6.38
N ASN A 630 24.39 39.69 6.43
CA ASN A 630 23.79 40.60 5.44
C ASN A 630 22.27 40.48 5.25
N VAL A 631 21.56 39.71 6.09
CA VAL A 631 20.10 39.66 6.10
C VAL A 631 19.58 40.52 7.26
N ILE A 632 18.52 41.28 7.02
CA ILE A 632 17.87 42.15 7.98
C ILE A 632 16.66 41.43 8.56
N TYR A 633 16.55 41.41 9.88
CA TYR A 633 15.50 40.73 10.63
C TYR A 633 14.69 41.74 11.45
N ASP A 634 13.36 41.59 11.43
CA ASP A 634 12.44 42.40 12.24
C ASP A 634 12.18 41.73 13.59
N MET A 635 12.70 42.33 14.65
CA MET A 635 12.74 41.70 15.97
C MET A 635 11.58 42.10 16.87
N ILE A 636 10.63 42.92 16.40
CA ILE A 636 9.53 43.47 17.22
C ILE A 636 8.78 42.36 17.98
N GLU A 637 8.38 41.30 17.28
CA GLU A 637 7.60 40.21 17.86
C GLU A 637 8.45 39.19 18.65
N PHE A 638 9.76 39.15 18.40
CA PHE A 638 10.66 38.16 19.00
C PHE A 638 11.42 38.66 20.22
N ALA A 639 11.76 39.95 20.29
CA ALA A 639 12.74 40.46 21.25
C ALA A 639 12.43 40.08 22.71
N SER A 640 11.15 40.11 23.11
CA SER A 640 10.69 39.72 24.47
C SER A 640 10.77 38.22 24.74
N ASN A 641 10.76 37.39 23.70
CA ASN A 641 10.80 35.93 23.76
C ASN A 641 12.24 35.38 23.65
N HIS A 642 13.24 36.24 23.48
CA HIS A 642 14.63 35.82 23.36
C HIS A 642 15.13 35.19 24.68
N PRO A 643 15.60 33.92 24.69
CA PRO A 643 15.98 33.22 25.93
C PRO A 643 17.13 33.87 26.69
N GLY A 644 18.04 34.56 26.00
CA GLY A 644 19.12 35.33 26.63
C GLY A 644 18.68 36.67 27.21
N GLY A 645 17.38 37.00 27.12
CA GLY A 645 16.80 38.27 27.54
C GLY A 645 16.68 39.28 26.40
N LYS A 646 15.70 40.18 26.53
CA LYS A 646 15.36 41.22 25.56
C LYS A 646 16.48 42.24 25.36
N GLN A 647 17.21 42.56 26.42
CA GLN A 647 18.27 43.59 26.39
C GLN A 647 19.38 43.26 25.39
N LEU A 648 19.74 41.98 25.26
CA LEU A 648 20.73 41.54 24.27
C LEU A 648 20.27 41.80 22.82
N ILE A 649 18.98 41.83 22.55
CA ILE A 649 18.45 42.20 21.24
C ILE A 649 18.43 43.72 21.09
N ASP A 650 17.96 44.43 22.12
CA ASP A 650 17.91 45.90 22.15
C ASP A 650 19.29 46.53 21.88
N ASP A 651 20.37 45.96 22.42
CA ASP A 651 21.75 46.43 22.25
C ASP A 651 22.25 46.36 20.79
N TYR A 652 21.64 45.48 19.98
CA TYR A 652 21.99 45.23 18.58
C TYR A 652 20.98 45.81 17.57
N ILE A 653 19.92 46.48 18.02
CA ILE A 653 19.02 47.19 17.10
C ILE A 653 19.78 48.27 16.33
N GLY A 654 19.62 48.28 15.01
CA GLY A 654 20.33 49.15 14.08
C GLY A 654 21.80 48.79 13.85
N LYS A 655 22.24 47.59 14.29
CA LYS A 655 23.64 47.13 14.17
C LYS A 655 23.73 45.74 13.54
N ASP A 656 24.97 45.36 13.21
CA ASP A 656 25.33 44.04 12.73
C ASP A 656 25.66 43.12 13.92
N ALA A 657 24.85 42.09 14.11
CA ALA A 657 24.96 41.10 15.17
C ALA A 657 25.67 39.81 14.72
N THR A 658 26.14 39.73 13.47
CA THR A 658 26.68 38.49 12.87
C THR A 658 27.74 37.84 13.73
N ARG A 659 28.73 38.60 14.21
CA ARG A 659 29.82 38.04 15.04
C ARG A 659 29.30 37.51 16.38
N ALA A 660 28.41 38.25 17.04
CA ALA A 660 27.84 37.84 18.32
C ALA A 660 27.01 36.56 18.18
N PHE A 661 26.23 36.47 17.10
CA PHE A 661 25.36 35.34 16.77
C PHE A 661 26.12 34.07 16.33
N ASN A 662 27.28 34.24 15.69
CA ASN A 662 28.15 33.16 15.18
C ASN A 662 29.29 32.77 16.12
N GLY A 663 29.14 33.00 17.43
CA GLY A 663 30.07 32.43 18.42
C GLY A 663 31.07 33.38 19.07
N ALA A 664 31.07 34.69 18.75
CA ALA A 664 31.83 35.64 19.56
C ALA A 664 31.21 35.86 20.95
N VAL A 665 29.89 35.69 21.06
CA VAL A 665 29.16 35.69 22.35
C VAL A 665 28.50 34.34 22.57
N TYR A 666 27.69 33.88 21.60
CA TYR A 666 27.08 32.56 21.65
C TYR A 666 26.91 31.99 20.25
N ASN A 667 27.29 30.74 20.03
CA ASN A 667 27.11 30.08 18.75
C ASN A 667 25.71 29.46 18.68
N HIS A 668 24.79 30.14 18.01
CA HIS A 668 23.39 29.74 17.98
C HIS A 668 23.17 28.40 17.24
N SER A 669 22.31 27.56 17.83
CA SER A 669 21.96 26.24 17.30
C SER A 669 21.21 26.33 15.97
N PHE A 670 21.15 25.22 15.22
CA PHE A 670 20.34 25.15 13.99
C PHE A 670 18.86 25.51 14.22
N ALA A 671 18.29 25.16 15.39
CA ALA A 671 16.92 25.50 15.71
C ALA A 671 16.74 27.03 15.87
N ALA A 672 17.68 27.70 16.53
CA ALA A 672 17.65 29.16 16.69
C ALA A 672 17.83 29.88 15.34
N ARG A 673 18.71 29.38 14.48
CA ARG A 673 18.91 29.88 13.11
C ARG A 673 17.64 29.72 12.26
N ASN A 674 17.03 28.55 12.25
CA ASN A 674 15.78 28.30 11.53
C ASN A 674 14.61 29.16 12.06
N TYR A 675 14.59 29.45 13.37
CA TYR A 675 13.57 30.31 13.95
C TYR A 675 13.79 31.78 13.59
N LEU A 676 15.04 32.24 13.54
CA LEU A 676 15.41 33.59 13.10
C LEU A 676 14.96 33.86 11.66
N ASP A 677 15.04 32.86 10.78
CA ASP A 677 14.62 32.95 9.38
C ASP A 677 13.16 33.37 9.20
N MET A 678 12.30 33.12 10.19
CA MET A 678 10.89 33.52 10.19
C MET A 678 10.69 35.05 10.24
N TYR A 679 11.70 35.77 10.73
CA TYR A 679 11.67 37.22 10.95
C TYR A 679 12.40 38.03 9.87
N ARG A 680 12.84 37.38 8.79
CA ARG A 680 13.49 38.06 7.66
C ARG A 680 12.57 39.11 7.05
N CYS A 681 13.06 40.33 6.90
CA CYS A 681 12.31 41.43 6.31
C CYS A 681 13.01 42.13 5.15
N ALA A 682 14.34 42.06 5.06
CA ALA A 682 15.11 42.67 3.98
C ALA A 682 16.54 42.08 3.87
N VAL A 683 17.31 42.48 2.86
CA VAL A 683 18.72 42.11 2.67
C VAL A 683 19.55 43.39 2.52
N LEU A 684 20.76 43.41 3.07
CA LEU A 684 21.71 44.48 2.80
C LEU A 684 22.29 44.35 1.40
N LYS A 685 22.24 45.44 0.63
CA LYS A 685 22.95 45.54 -0.64
C LYS A 685 24.46 45.53 -0.36
N ASN A 686 25.20 44.69 -1.07
CA ASN A 686 26.66 44.74 -1.02
C ASN A 686 27.12 46.04 -1.69
N ASP A 687 27.90 46.85 -0.99
CA ASP A 687 28.45 48.12 -1.51
C ASP A 687 29.61 47.92 -2.54
N GLU A 688 29.73 46.71 -3.12
CA GLU A 688 30.80 46.31 -4.06
C GLU A 688 30.33 46.19 -5.53
N GLU A 689 29.28 46.91 -5.94
CA GLU A 689 29.10 47.28 -7.34
C GLU A 689 29.38 48.78 -7.51
N LYS A 690 30.66 49.15 -7.30
CA LYS A 690 31.21 50.34 -7.95
C LYS A 690 31.66 49.94 -9.34
N SER A 691 30.99 50.51 -10.33
CA SER A 691 31.44 50.75 -11.70
C SER A 691 32.92 50.42 -11.98
N ASN A 692 33.14 49.47 -12.89
CA ASN A 692 34.22 49.56 -13.88
C ASN A 692 33.58 49.57 -15.26
#